data_AF-A0A9W9AWR5-F1
#
_entry.id   AF-A0A9W9AWR5-F1
#
_cell.length_a   1.000
_cell.length_b   1.000
_cell.length_c   1.000
_cell.angle_alpha   90.00
_cell.angle_beta   90.00
_cell.angle_gamma   90.00
#
_symmetry.space_group_name_H-M   'P 1'
#
loop_
_entity.id
_entity.type
_entity.pdbx_description
1 polymer ?
#
loop_
_entity_poly.entity_id
_entity_poly.type
_entity_poly.pdbx_seq_one_letter_code
_entity_poly.pdbx_strand_id
1 'polypeptide(L)'
;MTPDEQGLVSSFAQVAFFNNVNMIVTITGYGAFVLGTSIAVLSLRRRGPWGPSQISLLICLFIIFICFTWNVFYSGGFNLMDIQYTFQYMPSWAATVNLLLSDCIVVWTAWVMFQYDKLWRLALVVLMIANIGVNIADCIWGDIELNIEVASFTTLDWLSSIISLAVNIFATLLIAFKAWNHHRFMTTLFLRKRTRAQNILLLLVESGAMYCAIQSVYAVFILLDVYTVVDVGFSQAMNIITAMSIVAAACYPVAVIILIRKDSSPIVSSDFCDAGMDHRVGFESLPIELDCLIANQITDTATLSALTLVSRKLYVVFTPELFRSVNRAEALPTLASSQNERFPLRNPHPASFVKHLDIWIPHKDYDPQSSRNELRLLRIVQNCMPQALYNISVYGEKAVLRSFKIDLQTSTTSFTKLIGNIDEENQLFESLHELSLRCCFPVKDFRQSLARLKMALGPSLRSFELHRPTEGGADPRSLSKLLSLVGEYCNNLTRLCIELPREREKPHKDLQVLFDDAAFTFPSLTVFSFTDDRNFLQPQVIQQAVDITYFLQRHTNIEEIGYHCLHKISLRQNGMLPHLTRFCGFLPQALDLCGDGTRPLESLSISIDGGSNETHSANLISALKKTAIIRRLIIKETRLRRLYLQGFSSSSINSIIAICANLTHLQCTFGIDTTTMLQQSLRAISNLRRLEHLKLMTIKSVYKEIPKAEYEPFGAKEMRTFIKLTGHEIMLAMRDAFGAHENLQTALFVVYGWFGTPMPWFHRPPIQARFALRKGRNQFHIEDQNDSTEWDFGNITPRTATDDDTRFMAEESDTFDVLQSVR
;
A
#
# COMPACT_ATOMS: atom_id res chain seq x y z
N MET A 1 -70.10 -25.09 -36.70
CA MET A 1 -69.05 -24.07 -36.83
C MET A 1 -68.39 -24.30 -38.17
N THR A 2 -68.49 -23.35 -39.10
CA THR A 2 -67.82 -23.47 -40.40
C THR A 2 -66.30 -23.35 -40.24
N PRO A 3 -65.49 -23.83 -41.20
CA PRO A 3 -64.05 -23.60 -41.21
C PRO A 3 -63.68 -22.11 -41.08
N ASP A 4 -64.48 -21.23 -41.66
CA ASP A 4 -64.30 -19.78 -41.59
C ASP A 4 -64.55 -19.23 -40.17
N GLU A 5 -65.60 -19.72 -39.49
CA GLU A 5 -65.88 -19.37 -38.09
C GLU A 5 -64.77 -19.87 -37.15
N GLN A 6 -64.21 -21.06 -37.39
CA GLN A 6 -63.08 -21.59 -36.62
C GLN A 6 -61.80 -20.77 -36.83
N GLY A 7 -61.52 -20.36 -38.07
CA GLY A 7 -60.39 -19.46 -38.38
C GLY A 7 -60.51 -18.11 -37.66
N LEU A 8 -61.72 -17.54 -37.64
CA LEU A 8 -61.99 -16.25 -37.00
C LEU A 8 -61.92 -16.31 -35.46
N VAL A 9 -62.39 -17.40 -34.85
CA VAL A 9 -62.22 -17.60 -33.40
C VAL A 9 -60.77 -17.85 -33.03
N SER A 10 -60.01 -18.58 -33.85
CA SER A 10 -58.57 -18.81 -33.63
C SER A 10 -57.77 -17.51 -33.71
N SER A 11 -58.05 -16.64 -34.69
CA SER A 11 -57.36 -15.36 -34.82
C SER A 11 -57.68 -14.42 -33.67
N PHE A 12 -58.95 -14.34 -33.25
CA PHE A 12 -59.37 -13.55 -32.10
C PHE A 12 -58.73 -14.05 -30.79
N ALA A 13 -58.67 -15.38 -30.60
CA ALA A 13 -58.02 -15.98 -29.44
C ALA A 13 -56.50 -15.69 -29.40
N GLN A 14 -55.82 -15.73 -30.55
CA GLN A 14 -54.40 -15.36 -30.64
C GLN A 14 -54.19 -13.88 -30.28
N VAL A 15 -54.95 -12.96 -30.89
CA VAL A 15 -54.85 -11.52 -30.59
C VAL A 15 -55.09 -11.25 -29.10
N ALA A 16 -56.13 -11.84 -28.51
CA ALA A 16 -56.43 -11.70 -27.09
C ALA A 16 -55.30 -12.26 -26.20
N PHE A 17 -54.72 -13.41 -26.55
CA PHE A 17 -53.60 -14.00 -25.79
C PHE A 17 -52.37 -13.08 -25.81
N PHE A 18 -51.96 -12.58 -26.98
CA PHE A 18 -50.78 -11.71 -27.11
C PHE A 18 -50.99 -10.33 -26.47
N ASN A 19 -52.19 -9.77 -26.55
CA ASN A 19 -52.52 -8.53 -25.84
C ASN A 19 -52.42 -8.70 -24.33
N ASN A 20 -52.87 -9.83 -23.79
CA ASN A 20 -52.68 -10.14 -22.36
C ASN A 20 -51.20 -10.29 -21.99
N VAL A 21 -50.39 -10.96 -22.81
CA VAL A 21 -48.94 -11.08 -22.60
C VAL A 21 -48.28 -9.69 -22.59
N ASN A 22 -48.60 -8.85 -23.57
CA ASN A 22 -48.10 -7.47 -23.65
C ASN A 22 -48.47 -6.64 -22.41
N MET A 23 -49.72 -6.75 -21.96
CA MET A 23 -50.21 -6.07 -20.76
C MET A 23 -49.49 -6.55 -19.49
N ILE A 24 -49.25 -7.86 -19.35
CA ILE A 24 -48.49 -8.44 -18.23
C ILE A 24 -47.06 -7.89 -18.21
N VAL A 25 -46.37 -7.87 -19.35
CA VAL A 25 -45.01 -7.33 -19.48
C VAL A 25 -44.98 -5.86 -19.08
N THR A 26 -45.91 -5.07 -19.61
CA THR A 26 -45.98 -3.62 -19.39
C THR A 26 -46.29 -3.28 -17.92
N ILE A 27 -47.28 -3.93 -17.30
CA ILE A 27 -47.66 -3.70 -15.90
C ILE A 27 -46.55 -4.17 -14.95
N THR A 28 -45.94 -5.33 -15.22
CA THR A 28 -44.82 -5.85 -14.41
C THR A 28 -43.62 -4.91 -14.49
N GLY A 29 -43.27 -4.46 -15.69
CA GLY A 29 -42.21 -3.48 -15.92
C GLY A 29 -42.49 -2.14 -15.22
N TYR A 30 -43.74 -1.66 -15.27
CA TYR A 30 -44.16 -0.46 -14.56
C TYR A 30 -44.04 -0.61 -13.04
N GLY A 31 -44.47 -1.74 -12.48
CA GLY A 31 -44.30 -2.05 -11.06
C GLY A 31 -42.82 -2.02 -10.63
N ALA A 32 -41.93 -2.63 -11.41
CA ALA A 32 -40.50 -2.60 -11.17
C ALA A 32 -39.93 -1.16 -11.24
N PHE A 33 -40.36 -0.37 -12.22
CA PHE A 33 -39.98 1.03 -12.37
C PHE A 33 -40.42 1.89 -11.17
N VAL A 34 -41.65 1.75 -10.70
CA VAL A 34 -42.16 2.51 -9.54
C VAL A 34 -41.37 2.17 -8.26
N LEU A 35 -41.10 0.88 -8.04
CA LEU A 35 -40.26 0.42 -6.92
C LEU A 35 -38.83 0.98 -7.02
N GLY A 36 -38.21 0.88 -8.20
CA GLY A 36 -36.87 1.40 -8.43
C GLY A 36 -36.81 2.93 -8.24
N THR A 37 -37.77 3.67 -8.76
CA THR A 37 -37.86 5.13 -8.62
C THR A 37 -37.99 5.51 -7.15
N SER A 38 -38.80 4.78 -6.38
CA SER A 38 -38.92 4.98 -4.93
C SER A 38 -37.60 4.78 -4.21
N ILE A 39 -36.85 3.72 -4.53
CA ILE A 39 -35.51 3.45 -3.98
C ILE A 39 -34.53 4.57 -4.37
N ALA A 40 -34.55 5.00 -5.63
CA ALA A 40 -33.69 6.07 -6.13
C ALA A 40 -33.94 7.39 -5.39
N VAL A 41 -35.20 7.81 -5.24
CA VAL A 41 -35.58 9.04 -4.51
C VAL A 41 -35.22 8.95 -3.03
N LEU A 42 -35.46 7.80 -2.38
CA LEU A 42 -35.06 7.59 -0.98
C LEU A 42 -33.53 7.63 -0.80
N SER A 43 -32.76 7.10 -1.76
CA SER A 43 -31.30 7.15 -1.74
C SER A 43 -30.77 8.59 -1.86
N LEU A 44 -31.44 9.43 -2.67
CA LEU A 44 -31.11 10.83 -2.87
C LEU A 44 -31.46 11.69 -1.64
N ARG A 45 -32.56 11.40 -0.94
CA ARG A 45 -33.02 12.16 0.23
C ARG A 45 -32.15 11.98 1.48
N ARG A 46 -31.40 10.87 1.59
CA ARG A 46 -30.69 10.51 2.83
C ARG A 46 -29.44 11.33 3.15
N ARG A 47 -28.94 12.21 2.27
CA ARG A 47 -27.67 12.94 2.50
C ARG A 47 -27.64 14.36 1.91
N GLY A 48 -27.76 15.35 2.79
CA GLY A 48 -27.40 16.76 2.52
C GLY A 48 -28.36 17.54 1.60
N PRO A 49 -28.10 18.86 1.41
CA PRO A 49 -28.84 19.70 0.49
C PRO A 49 -28.62 19.27 -0.98
N TRP A 50 -29.67 19.39 -1.80
CA TRP A 50 -29.65 18.89 -3.18
C TRP A 50 -28.79 19.76 -4.09
N GLY A 51 -27.81 19.15 -4.75
CA GLY A 51 -27.01 19.83 -5.78
C GLY A 51 -27.77 20.01 -7.11
N PRO A 52 -27.34 20.92 -7.99
CA PRO A 52 -28.02 21.23 -9.25
C PRO A 52 -28.13 20.02 -10.21
N SER A 53 -27.12 19.14 -10.24
CA SER A 53 -27.18 17.90 -11.04
C SER A 53 -28.18 16.88 -10.50
N GLN A 54 -28.39 16.84 -9.18
CA GLN A 54 -29.36 15.95 -8.54
C GLN A 54 -30.80 16.42 -8.83
N ILE A 55 -31.01 17.75 -8.82
CA ILE A 55 -32.31 18.36 -9.18
C ILE A 55 -32.64 18.05 -10.65
N SER A 56 -31.66 18.20 -11.56
CA SER A 56 -31.86 17.86 -12.97
C SER A 56 -32.22 16.39 -13.19
N LEU A 57 -31.56 15.45 -12.49
CA LEU A 57 -31.90 14.02 -12.55
C LEU A 57 -33.30 13.71 -12.00
N LEU A 58 -33.71 14.37 -10.91
CA LEU A 58 -35.06 14.22 -10.36
C LEU A 58 -36.13 14.73 -11.33
N ILE A 59 -35.88 15.84 -12.02
CA ILE A 59 -36.77 16.37 -13.06
C ILE A 59 -36.88 15.34 -14.21
N CYS A 60 -35.75 14.78 -14.67
CA CYS A 60 -35.76 13.75 -15.73
C CYS A 60 -36.56 12.53 -15.31
N LEU A 61 -36.35 12.02 -14.08
CA LEU A 61 -37.11 10.89 -13.54
C LEU A 61 -38.61 11.18 -13.44
N PHE A 62 -38.99 12.40 -13.08
CA PHE A 62 -40.39 12.81 -13.00
C PHE A 62 -41.05 12.86 -14.39
N ILE A 63 -40.34 13.38 -15.40
CA ILE A 63 -40.84 13.37 -16.79
C ILE A 63 -40.98 11.93 -17.30
N ILE A 64 -39.97 11.07 -17.07
CA ILE A 64 -40.05 9.65 -17.43
C ILE A 64 -41.22 8.96 -16.74
N PHE A 65 -41.47 9.28 -15.47
CA PHE A 65 -42.61 8.74 -14.74
C PHE A 65 -43.94 9.12 -15.39
N ILE A 66 -44.13 10.39 -15.78
CA ILE A 66 -45.34 10.85 -16.47
C ILE A 66 -45.49 10.15 -17.83
N CYS A 67 -44.45 10.16 -18.65
CA CYS A 67 -44.47 9.57 -19.99
C CYS A 67 -44.70 8.05 -19.94
N PHE A 68 -44.06 7.32 -19.01
CA PHE A 68 -44.28 5.89 -18.87
C PHE A 68 -45.68 5.56 -18.33
N THR A 69 -46.18 6.35 -17.38
CA THR A 69 -47.55 6.24 -16.88
C THR A 69 -48.57 6.43 -18.02
N TRP A 70 -48.34 7.42 -18.89
CA TRP A 70 -49.15 7.64 -20.09
C TRP A 70 -49.16 6.43 -21.03
N ASN A 71 -48.00 5.83 -21.30
CA ASN A 71 -47.89 4.63 -22.13
C ASN A 71 -48.65 3.43 -21.54
N VAL A 72 -48.61 3.25 -20.21
CA VAL A 72 -49.37 2.19 -19.53
C VAL A 72 -50.87 2.43 -19.62
N PHE A 73 -51.33 3.66 -19.40
CA PHE A 73 -52.75 4.01 -19.55
C PHE A 73 -53.23 3.81 -20.98
N TYR A 74 -52.42 4.16 -21.99
CA TYR A 74 -52.74 3.93 -23.39
C TYR A 74 -52.83 2.43 -23.71
N SER A 75 -51.78 1.65 -23.37
CA SER A 75 -51.73 0.22 -23.62
C SER A 75 -52.84 -0.56 -22.89
N GLY A 76 -53.20 -0.14 -21.67
CA GLY A 76 -54.29 -0.75 -20.91
C GLY A 76 -55.69 -0.28 -21.29
N GLY A 77 -55.85 0.99 -21.68
CA GLY A 77 -57.13 1.60 -22.05
C GLY A 77 -57.61 1.17 -23.43
N PHE A 78 -56.69 0.92 -24.38
CA PHE A 78 -57.02 0.48 -25.74
C PHE A 78 -57.71 -0.89 -25.77
N ASN A 79 -57.31 -1.82 -24.90
CA ASN A 79 -57.93 -3.15 -24.80
C ASN A 79 -59.38 -3.11 -24.26
N LEU A 80 -59.83 -1.98 -23.69
CA LEU A 80 -61.16 -1.82 -23.09
C LEU A 80 -62.13 -0.94 -23.91
N MET A 81 -61.65 -0.16 -24.90
CA MET A 81 -62.43 0.89 -25.57
C MET A 81 -62.37 0.80 -27.12
N ASP A 82 -62.52 -0.40 -27.68
CA ASP A 82 -62.49 -0.64 -29.13
C ASP A 82 -63.67 -0.06 -29.93
N ILE A 83 -64.40 0.96 -29.44
CA ILE A 83 -65.66 1.39 -30.09
C ILE A 83 -65.86 2.88 -30.38
N GLN A 84 -65.24 3.91 -29.77
CA GLN A 84 -65.81 5.25 -30.06
C GLN A 84 -65.03 6.58 -29.98
N TYR A 85 -63.74 6.68 -29.65
CA TYR A 85 -63.11 8.02 -29.65
C TYR A 85 -61.65 8.11 -30.13
N THR A 86 -61.41 9.18 -30.87
CA THR A 86 -60.16 9.74 -31.44
C THR A 86 -59.12 10.10 -30.37
N PHE A 87 -58.53 9.09 -29.72
CA PHE A 87 -57.30 9.22 -28.91
C PHE A 87 -56.06 8.63 -29.63
N GLN A 88 -56.06 8.67 -30.97
CA GLN A 88 -55.00 8.09 -31.81
C GLN A 88 -53.71 8.95 -31.93
N TYR A 89 -53.69 10.18 -31.39
CA TYR A 89 -52.68 11.20 -31.72
C TYR A 89 -51.48 11.35 -30.75
N MET A 90 -51.34 10.55 -29.69
CA MET A 90 -50.33 10.83 -28.63
C MET A 90 -49.43 9.68 -28.09
N PRO A 91 -49.43 8.42 -28.57
CA PRO A 91 -48.55 7.39 -28.00
C PRO A 91 -47.07 7.52 -28.40
N SER A 92 -46.78 7.97 -29.62
CA SER A 92 -45.40 8.11 -30.15
C SER A 92 -44.57 9.09 -29.32
N TRP A 93 -45.11 10.27 -29.02
CA TRP A 93 -44.42 11.31 -28.25
C TRP A 93 -43.99 10.86 -26.84
N ALA A 94 -44.83 10.12 -26.12
CA ALA A 94 -44.50 9.66 -24.78
C ALA A 94 -43.39 8.60 -24.79
N ALA A 95 -43.40 7.68 -25.76
CA ALA A 95 -42.33 6.72 -25.97
C ALA A 95 -41.01 7.40 -26.40
N THR A 96 -41.08 8.36 -27.33
CA THR A 96 -39.91 9.09 -27.82
C THR A 96 -39.27 9.97 -26.76
N VAL A 97 -40.05 10.66 -25.94
CA VAL A 97 -39.49 11.45 -24.82
C VAL A 97 -38.80 10.54 -23.79
N ASN A 98 -39.37 9.37 -23.49
CA ASN A 98 -38.70 8.38 -22.63
C ASN A 98 -37.38 7.90 -23.23
N LEU A 99 -37.37 7.57 -24.52
CA LEU A 99 -36.19 7.14 -25.27
C LEU A 99 -35.10 8.23 -25.24
N LEU A 100 -35.44 9.47 -25.61
CA LEU A 100 -34.51 10.60 -25.65
C LEU A 100 -33.95 10.95 -24.28
N LEU A 101 -34.74 10.87 -23.21
CA LEU A 101 -34.26 11.08 -21.85
C LEU A 101 -33.33 9.96 -21.38
N SER A 102 -33.63 8.71 -21.73
CA SER A 102 -32.74 7.57 -21.47
C SER A 102 -31.39 7.75 -22.17
N ASP A 103 -31.42 8.05 -23.47
CA ASP A 103 -30.23 8.31 -24.29
C ASP A 103 -29.41 9.50 -23.75
N CYS A 104 -30.08 10.59 -23.38
CA CYS A 104 -29.46 11.75 -22.73
C CYS A 104 -28.71 11.33 -21.46
N ILE A 105 -29.27 10.41 -20.66
CA ILE A 105 -28.64 9.94 -19.42
C ILE A 105 -27.43 9.06 -19.74
N VAL A 106 -27.49 8.17 -20.73
CA VAL A 106 -26.29 7.41 -21.19
C VAL A 106 -25.19 8.37 -21.63
N VAL A 107 -25.53 9.34 -22.49
CA VAL A 107 -24.58 10.35 -22.99
C VAL A 107 -24.02 11.20 -21.87
N TRP A 108 -24.86 11.64 -20.93
CA TRP A 108 -24.45 12.38 -19.75
C TRP A 108 -23.50 11.55 -18.87
N THR A 109 -23.75 10.25 -18.70
CA THR A 109 -22.83 9.40 -17.93
C THR A 109 -21.45 9.30 -18.58
N ALA A 110 -21.38 9.14 -19.91
CA ALA A 110 -20.13 9.18 -20.64
C ALA A 110 -19.47 10.57 -20.54
N TRP A 111 -20.24 11.64 -20.70
CA TRP A 111 -19.76 13.02 -20.62
C TRP A 111 -19.04 13.33 -19.30
N VAL A 112 -19.62 12.91 -18.17
CA VAL A 112 -19.05 13.13 -16.83
C VAL A 112 -17.74 12.38 -16.62
N MET A 113 -17.50 11.27 -17.35
CA MET A 113 -16.22 10.54 -17.30
C MET A 113 -15.10 11.24 -18.09
N PHE A 114 -15.46 12.12 -19.03
CA PHE A 114 -14.55 12.83 -19.94
C PHE A 114 -14.61 14.36 -19.78
N GLN A 115 -14.72 14.86 -18.54
CA GLN A 115 -14.86 16.31 -18.26
C GLN A 115 -13.80 17.19 -18.95
N TYR A 116 -12.57 16.70 -19.10
CA TYR A 116 -11.42 17.46 -19.58
C TYR A 116 -11.10 17.27 -21.07
N ASP A 117 -11.61 16.23 -21.73
CA ASP A 117 -11.32 15.91 -23.13
C ASP A 117 -12.36 16.54 -24.06
N LYS A 118 -12.00 17.68 -24.67
CA LYS A 118 -12.92 18.46 -25.51
C LYS A 118 -13.44 17.69 -26.74
N LEU A 119 -12.63 16.79 -27.30
CA LEU A 119 -12.96 16.02 -28.50
C LEU A 119 -14.14 15.07 -28.27
N TRP A 120 -14.07 14.24 -27.22
CA TRP A 120 -15.13 13.28 -26.91
C TRP A 120 -16.43 13.98 -26.51
N ARG A 121 -16.35 15.12 -25.82
CA ARG A 121 -17.50 15.96 -25.51
C ARG A 121 -18.15 16.51 -26.77
N LEU A 122 -17.36 17.04 -27.70
CA LEU A 122 -17.90 17.54 -28.97
C LEU A 122 -18.61 16.42 -29.76
N ALA A 123 -18.00 15.24 -29.85
CA ALA A 123 -18.60 14.08 -30.51
C ALA A 123 -19.94 13.69 -29.87
N LEU A 124 -20.00 13.62 -28.53
CA LEU A 124 -21.23 13.30 -27.80
C LEU A 124 -22.34 14.35 -28.01
N VAL A 125 -22.01 15.66 -28.04
CA VAL A 125 -23.01 16.70 -28.35
C VAL A 125 -23.57 16.53 -29.76
N VAL A 126 -22.68 16.39 -30.76
CA VAL A 126 -23.09 16.31 -32.16
C VAL A 126 -23.98 15.09 -32.39
N LEU A 127 -23.61 13.93 -31.83
CA LEU A 127 -24.39 12.71 -31.89
C LEU A 127 -25.76 12.88 -31.22
N MET A 128 -25.82 13.51 -30.04
CA MET A 128 -27.09 13.71 -29.33
C MET A 128 -28.02 14.70 -30.05
N ILE A 129 -27.47 15.77 -30.64
CA ILE A 129 -28.26 16.72 -31.44
C ILE A 129 -28.87 16.02 -32.66
N ALA A 130 -28.09 15.19 -33.36
CA ALA A 130 -28.58 14.40 -34.48
C ALA A 130 -29.69 13.42 -34.04
N ASN A 131 -29.50 12.73 -32.91
CA ASN A 131 -30.49 11.81 -32.35
C ASN A 131 -31.82 12.51 -32.01
N ILE A 132 -31.75 13.66 -31.32
CA ILE A 132 -32.93 14.48 -31.00
C ILE A 132 -33.64 14.94 -32.28
N GLY A 133 -32.87 15.45 -33.26
CA GLY A 133 -33.43 15.94 -34.52
C GLY A 133 -34.18 14.87 -35.30
N VAL A 134 -33.62 13.67 -35.42
CA VAL A 134 -34.25 12.56 -36.17
C VAL A 134 -35.48 12.03 -35.44
N ASN A 135 -35.41 11.81 -34.12
CA ASN A 135 -36.56 11.32 -33.34
C ASN A 135 -37.73 12.31 -33.29
N ILE A 136 -37.45 13.62 -33.26
CA ILE A 136 -38.48 14.66 -33.34
C ILE A 136 -39.08 14.70 -34.75
N ALA A 137 -38.24 14.62 -35.80
CA ALA A 137 -38.71 14.58 -37.18
C ALA A 137 -39.64 13.37 -37.41
N ASP A 138 -39.28 12.21 -36.87
CA ASP A 138 -40.07 10.97 -36.90
C ASP A 138 -41.45 11.16 -36.27
N CYS A 139 -41.52 11.74 -35.06
CA CYS A 139 -42.79 12.03 -34.39
C CYS A 139 -43.66 13.03 -35.15
N ILE A 140 -43.07 14.13 -35.64
CA ILE A 140 -43.79 15.16 -36.40
C ILE A 140 -44.34 14.59 -37.69
N TRP A 141 -43.54 13.76 -38.39
CA TRP A 141 -43.95 13.15 -39.65
C TRP A 141 -45.10 12.15 -39.44
N GLY A 142 -45.04 11.37 -38.35
CA GLY A 142 -46.14 10.49 -37.95
C GLY A 142 -47.46 11.22 -37.70
N ASP A 143 -47.42 12.45 -37.16
CA ASP A 143 -48.62 13.26 -36.93
C ASP A 143 -49.17 13.89 -38.24
N ILE A 144 -48.30 14.27 -39.19
CA ILE A 144 -48.70 14.91 -40.45
C ILE A 144 -49.32 13.90 -41.43
N GLU A 145 -48.73 12.71 -41.54
CA GLU A 145 -49.10 11.74 -42.59
C GLU A 145 -50.35 10.91 -42.25
N LEU A 146 -50.80 10.87 -40.98
CA LEU A 146 -52.17 10.45 -40.62
C LEU A 146 -53.27 11.28 -41.33
N ASN A 147 -52.91 12.40 -41.96
CA ASN A 147 -53.82 13.20 -42.80
C ASN A 147 -53.65 12.99 -44.32
N ILE A 148 -52.64 12.25 -44.82
CA ILE A 148 -52.34 12.07 -46.25
C ILE A 148 -51.73 10.67 -46.49
N GLU A 149 -52.47 9.74 -47.11
CA GLU A 149 -52.04 8.36 -47.42
C GLU A 149 -50.88 8.27 -48.45
N VAL A 150 -49.59 8.47 -48.08
CA VAL A 150 -48.45 8.27 -49.01
C VAL A 150 -47.17 7.70 -48.35
N ALA A 151 -47.11 6.37 -48.19
CA ALA A 151 -45.97 5.43 -48.33
C ALA A 151 -44.51 5.79 -47.89
N SER A 152 -44.23 6.92 -47.23
CA SER A 152 -42.86 7.39 -46.91
C SER A 152 -42.37 6.96 -45.53
N PHE A 153 -43.30 6.54 -44.67
CA PHE A 153 -43.15 6.16 -43.26
C PHE A 153 -41.95 5.26 -42.94
N THR A 154 -41.69 4.26 -43.78
CA THR A 154 -40.74 3.20 -43.41
C THR A 154 -39.31 3.68 -43.21
N THR A 155 -38.89 4.82 -43.77
CA THR A 155 -37.49 5.24 -43.72
C THR A 155 -37.06 5.96 -42.45
N LEU A 156 -37.95 6.71 -41.80
CA LEU A 156 -37.63 7.45 -40.57
C LEU A 156 -37.69 6.57 -39.32
N ASP A 157 -38.62 5.61 -39.26
CA ASP A 157 -38.82 4.70 -38.11
C ASP A 157 -37.58 3.84 -37.78
N TRP A 158 -36.95 3.25 -38.81
CA TRP A 158 -35.70 2.50 -38.59
C TRP A 158 -34.51 3.43 -38.40
N LEU A 159 -34.51 4.61 -39.03
CA LEU A 159 -33.41 5.55 -38.93
C LEU A 159 -33.32 6.18 -37.53
N SER A 160 -34.44 6.57 -36.93
CA SER A 160 -34.53 7.09 -35.56
C SER A 160 -34.03 6.05 -34.55
N SER A 161 -34.44 4.80 -34.72
CA SER A 161 -34.03 3.65 -33.91
C SER A 161 -32.55 3.31 -34.04
N ILE A 162 -31.99 3.29 -35.26
CA ILE A 162 -30.57 3.00 -35.49
C ILE A 162 -29.68 4.13 -34.95
N ILE A 163 -30.08 5.39 -35.13
CA ILE A 163 -29.31 6.53 -34.62
C ILE A 163 -29.29 6.52 -33.09
N SER A 164 -30.43 6.29 -32.42
CA SER A 164 -30.50 6.13 -30.96
C SER A 164 -29.58 5.00 -30.48
N LEU A 165 -29.65 3.84 -31.13
CA LEU A 165 -28.76 2.70 -30.84
C LEU A 165 -27.27 3.06 -31.01
N ALA A 166 -26.92 3.76 -32.09
CA ALA A 166 -25.54 4.15 -32.35
C ALA A 166 -24.99 5.11 -31.29
N VAL A 167 -25.80 6.08 -30.83
CA VAL A 167 -25.42 6.99 -29.74
C VAL A 167 -25.15 6.22 -28.44
N ASN A 168 -26.02 5.27 -28.10
CA ASN A 168 -25.89 4.49 -26.86
C ASN A 168 -24.73 3.49 -26.91
N ILE A 169 -24.50 2.82 -28.05
CA ILE A 169 -23.33 1.97 -28.25
C ILE A 169 -22.06 2.82 -28.11
N PHE A 170 -22.00 3.98 -28.77
CA PHE A 170 -20.84 4.85 -28.71
C PHE A 170 -20.55 5.33 -27.28
N ALA A 171 -21.57 5.80 -26.55
CA ALA A 171 -21.43 6.23 -25.17
C ALA A 171 -21.01 5.07 -24.24
N THR A 172 -21.61 3.89 -24.40
CA THR A 172 -21.27 2.68 -23.63
C THR A 172 -19.83 2.23 -23.89
N LEU A 173 -19.38 2.26 -25.16
CA LEU A 173 -18.01 1.94 -25.54
C LEU A 173 -17.00 2.95 -24.98
N LEU A 174 -17.35 4.24 -24.90
CA LEU A 174 -16.50 5.24 -24.25
C LEU A 174 -16.35 4.97 -22.75
N ILE A 175 -17.43 4.58 -22.07
CA ILE A 175 -17.39 4.18 -20.66
C ILE A 175 -16.54 2.91 -20.50
N ALA A 176 -16.70 1.92 -21.38
CA ALA A 176 -15.92 0.69 -21.39
C ALA A 176 -14.42 0.94 -21.65
N PHE A 177 -14.10 1.83 -22.60
CA PHE A 177 -12.74 2.26 -22.88
C PHE A 177 -12.10 2.90 -21.64
N LYS A 178 -12.84 3.75 -20.93
CA LYS A 178 -12.37 4.35 -19.67
C LYS A 178 -12.14 3.28 -18.59
N ALA A 179 -13.05 2.34 -18.45
CA ALA A 179 -12.93 1.21 -17.51
C ALA A 179 -11.72 0.33 -17.82
N TRP A 180 -11.47 0.06 -19.10
CA TRP A 180 -10.32 -0.72 -19.57
C TRP A 180 -9.01 0.00 -19.29
N ASN A 181 -8.94 1.31 -19.58
CA ASN A 181 -7.73 2.08 -19.32
C ASN A 181 -7.41 2.15 -17.81
N HIS A 182 -8.45 2.30 -16.97
CA HIS A 182 -8.31 2.20 -15.52
C HIS A 182 -7.81 0.82 -15.08
N HIS A 183 -8.35 -0.26 -15.65
CA HIS A 183 -7.89 -1.62 -15.35
C HIS A 183 -6.42 -1.83 -15.77
N ARG A 184 -6.05 -1.42 -16.98
CA ARG A 184 -4.69 -1.52 -17.51
C ARG A 184 -3.70 -0.77 -16.60
N PHE A 185 -4.04 0.46 -16.23
CA PHE A 185 -3.25 1.29 -15.32
C PHE A 185 -3.10 0.66 -13.91
N MET A 186 -4.15 0.01 -13.39
CA MET A 186 -4.07 -0.73 -12.12
C MET A 186 -3.22 -2.00 -12.22
N THR A 187 -3.32 -2.74 -13.34
CA THR A 187 -2.51 -3.95 -13.56
C THR A 187 -1.02 -3.64 -13.70
N THR A 188 -0.66 -2.50 -14.32
CA THR A 188 0.74 -2.05 -14.43
C THR A 188 1.35 -1.67 -13.08
N LEU A 189 0.54 -1.30 -12.08
CA LEU A 189 1.01 -0.96 -10.74
C LEU A 189 1.11 -2.17 -9.78
N PHE A 190 1.00 -3.40 -10.29
CA PHE A 190 1.01 -4.66 -9.51
C PHE A 190 -0.04 -4.75 -8.39
N LEU A 191 -1.04 -3.87 -8.36
CA LEU A 191 -2.14 -3.89 -7.40
C LEU A 191 -3.17 -4.93 -7.83
N ARG A 192 -3.04 -6.15 -7.32
CA ARG A 192 -3.87 -7.32 -7.69
C ARG A 192 -5.32 -7.27 -7.17
N LYS A 193 -5.72 -6.22 -6.44
CA LYS A 193 -7.08 -6.09 -5.90
C LYS A 193 -7.95 -5.20 -6.80
N ARG A 194 -9.11 -5.73 -7.18
CA ARG A 194 -10.13 -4.97 -7.93
C ARG A 194 -10.58 -3.77 -7.11
N THR A 195 -10.38 -2.57 -7.64
CA THR A 195 -10.76 -1.33 -6.93
C THR A 195 -12.27 -1.14 -6.96
N ARG A 196 -12.86 -0.52 -5.92
CA ARG A 196 -14.32 -0.25 -5.85
C ARG A 196 -14.81 0.52 -7.09
N ALA A 197 -14.00 1.48 -7.49
CA ALA A 197 -14.02 2.18 -8.76
C ALA A 197 -14.26 1.30 -10.01
N GLN A 198 -13.47 0.23 -10.14
CA GLN A 198 -13.55 -0.69 -11.26
C GLN A 198 -14.86 -1.49 -11.25
N ASN A 199 -15.45 -1.74 -10.07
CA ASN A 199 -16.76 -2.39 -9.98
C ASN A 199 -17.87 -1.45 -10.46
N ILE A 200 -17.84 -0.16 -10.08
CA ILE A 200 -18.83 0.84 -10.51
C ILE A 200 -18.77 1.03 -12.02
N LEU A 201 -17.57 1.24 -12.57
CA LEU A 201 -17.39 1.38 -14.03
C LEU A 201 -17.84 0.12 -14.78
N LEU A 202 -17.59 -1.07 -14.25
CA LEU A 202 -18.06 -2.32 -14.86
C LEU A 202 -19.60 -2.41 -14.84
N LEU A 203 -20.23 -2.11 -13.71
CA LEU A 203 -21.69 -2.16 -13.59
C LEU A 203 -22.38 -1.15 -14.54
N LEU A 204 -21.79 0.02 -14.74
CA LEU A 204 -22.26 0.99 -15.74
C LEU A 204 -22.17 0.41 -17.16
N VAL A 205 -21.05 -0.23 -17.52
CA VAL A 205 -20.88 -0.90 -18.82
C VAL A 205 -21.87 -2.06 -19.00
N GLU A 206 -22.07 -2.89 -17.97
CA GLU A 206 -23.03 -3.99 -18.01
C GLU A 206 -24.45 -3.49 -18.22
N SER A 207 -24.87 -2.45 -17.48
CA SER A 207 -26.21 -1.85 -17.62
C SER A 207 -26.43 -1.19 -18.99
N GLY A 208 -25.43 -0.48 -19.53
CA GLY A 208 -25.49 0.12 -20.86
C GLY A 208 -25.51 -0.93 -21.97
N ALA A 209 -24.75 -2.02 -21.82
CA ALA A 209 -24.74 -3.14 -22.77
C ALA A 209 -26.09 -3.86 -22.82
N MET A 210 -26.74 -4.07 -21.66
CA MET A 210 -28.09 -4.64 -21.61
C MET A 210 -29.12 -3.74 -22.32
N TYR A 211 -29.03 -2.42 -22.12
CA TYR A 211 -29.91 -1.47 -22.81
C TYR A 211 -29.68 -1.48 -24.33
N CYS A 212 -28.43 -1.46 -24.79
CA CYS A 212 -28.08 -1.54 -26.21
C CYS A 212 -28.54 -2.87 -26.85
N ALA A 213 -28.48 -3.99 -26.11
CA ALA A 213 -28.95 -5.28 -26.60
C ALA A 213 -30.46 -5.28 -26.85
N ILE A 214 -31.25 -4.71 -25.94
CA ILE A 214 -32.71 -4.57 -26.12
C ILE A 214 -33.02 -3.65 -27.31
N GLN A 215 -32.33 -2.51 -27.43
CA GLN A 215 -32.47 -1.61 -28.58
C GLN A 215 -32.06 -2.28 -29.91
N SER A 216 -31.03 -3.14 -29.90
CA SER A 216 -30.59 -3.87 -31.10
C SER A 216 -31.67 -4.85 -31.57
N VAL A 217 -32.29 -5.58 -30.64
CA VAL A 217 -33.42 -6.47 -30.96
C VAL A 217 -34.56 -5.67 -31.57
N TYR A 218 -34.94 -4.55 -30.96
CA TYR A 218 -35.98 -3.66 -31.48
C TYR A 218 -35.67 -3.14 -32.89
N ALA A 219 -34.44 -2.66 -33.13
CA ALA A 219 -34.02 -2.15 -34.43
C ALA A 219 -34.05 -3.22 -35.54
N VAL A 220 -33.65 -4.46 -35.22
CA VAL A 220 -33.75 -5.60 -36.16
C VAL A 220 -35.21 -5.87 -36.52
N PHE A 221 -36.09 -5.83 -35.54
CA PHE A 221 -37.51 -6.07 -35.72
C PHE A 221 -38.19 -4.98 -36.57
N ILE A 222 -37.85 -3.70 -36.37
CA ILE A 222 -38.31 -2.63 -37.27
C ILE A 222 -37.77 -2.83 -38.69
N LEU A 223 -36.50 -3.19 -38.87
CA LEU A 223 -35.94 -3.43 -40.20
C LEU A 223 -36.66 -4.59 -40.90
N LEU A 224 -37.00 -5.65 -40.19
CA LEU A 224 -37.74 -6.79 -40.75
C LEU A 224 -39.15 -6.38 -41.18
N ASP A 225 -39.83 -5.51 -40.42
CA ASP A 225 -41.16 -4.98 -40.76
C ASP A 225 -41.16 -4.24 -42.11
N VAL A 226 -40.06 -3.51 -42.39
CA VAL A 226 -39.91 -2.74 -43.64
C VAL A 226 -39.64 -3.62 -44.86
N TYR A 227 -38.87 -4.70 -44.71
CA TYR A 227 -38.36 -5.48 -45.85
C TYR A 227 -39.05 -6.83 -46.06
N THR A 228 -39.95 -7.27 -45.17
CA THR A 228 -40.58 -8.59 -45.24
C THR A 228 -42.12 -8.52 -45.21
N VAL A 229 -42.78 -9.57 -45.69
CA VAL A 229 -44.24 -9.68 -45.60
C VAL A 229 -44.61 -10.04 -44.16
N VAL A 230 -45.27 -9.09 -43.49
CA VAL A 230 -45.70 -9.20 -42.11
C VAL A 230 -46.83 -10.22 -41.97
N ASP A 231 -46.60 -11.27 -41.19
CA ASP A 231 -47.65 -12.18 -40.74
C ASP A 231 -48.20 -11.77 -39.36
N VAL A 232 -49.30 -12.41 -38.95
CA VAL A 232 -49.97 -12.12 -37.67
C VAL A 232 -49.05 -12.39 -36.48
N GLY A 233 -48.18 -13.41 -36.57
CA GLY A 233 -47.21 -13.74 -35.51
C GLY A 233 -46.10 -12.70 -35.37
N PHE A 234 -45.64 -12.14 -36.49
CA PHE A 234 -44.64 -11.06 -36.53
C PHE A 234 -45.19 -9.79 -35.91
N SER A 235 -46.39 -9.36 -36.28
CA SER A 235 -47.06 -8.19 -35.69
C SER A 235 -47.23 -8.33 -34.16
N GLN A 236 -47.54 -9.55 -33.69
CA GLN A 236 -47.64 -9.85 -32.26
C GLN A 236 -46.28 -9.82 -31.56
N ALA A 237 -45.22 -10.33 -32.19
CA ALA A 237 -43.86 -10.27 -31.67
C ALA A 237 -43.34 -8.82 -31.60
N MET A 238 -43.64 -8.00 -32.62
CA MET A 238 -43.35 -6.56 -32.63
C MET A 238 -43.95 -5.87 -31.41
N ASN A 239 -45.23 -6.12 -31.08
CA ASN A 239 -45.89 -5.51 -29.93
C ASN A 239 -45.19 -5.83 -28.59
N ILE A 240 -44.76 -7.09 -28.39
CA ILE A 240 -44.03 -7.48 -27.18
C ILE A 240 -42.68 -6.76 -27.10
N ILE A 241 -41.94 -6.72 -28.22
CA ILE A 241 -40.59 -6.13 -28.27
C ILE A 241 -40.66 -4.61 -28.08
N THR A 242 -41.65 -3.93 -28.65
CA THR A 242 -41.92 -2.51 -28.40
C THR A 242 -42.18 -2.25 -26.91
N ALA A 243 -43.00 -3.07 -26.24
CA ALA A 243 -43.23 -2.92 -24.81
C ALA A 243 -41.97 -3.16 -23.97
N MET A 244 -41.17 -4.17 -24.32
CA MET A 244 -39.88 -4.41 -23.67
C MET A 244 -38.91 -3.22 -23.83
N SER A 245 -38.87 -2.60 -25.01
CA SER A 245 -38.06 -1.42 -25.28
C SER A 245 -38.51 -0.21 -24.46
N ILE A 246 -39.82 0.04 -24.36
CA ILE A 246 -40.38 1.13 -23.54
C ILE A 246 -40.04 0.93 -22.05
N VAL A 247 -40.22 -0.30 -21.54
CA VAL A 247 -39.87 -0.64 -20.16
C VAL A 247 -38.37 -0.43 -19.91
N ALA A 248 -37.52 -0.87 -20.84
CA ALA A 248 -36.07 -0.73 -20.74
C ALA A 248 -35.64 0.74 -20.72
N ALA A 249 -36.19 1.57 -21.61
CA ALA A 249 -35.91 3.01 -21.66
C ALA A 249 -36.34 3.73 -20.36
N ALA A 250 -37.46 3.33 -19.76
CA ALA A 250 -37.90 3.89 -18.49
C ALA A 250 -37.04 3.42 -17.29
N CYS A 251 -36.64 2.14 -17.26
CA CYS A 251 -35.93 1.54 -16.13
C CYS A 251 -34.42 1.85 -16.11
N TYR A 252 -33.79 2.06 -17.27
CA TYR A 252 -32.34 2.30 -17.35
C TYR A 252 -31.88 3.52 -16.52
N PRO A 253 -32.52 4.71 -16.64
CA PRO A 253 -32.23 5.87 -15.79
C PRO A 253 -32.26 5.58 -14.28
N VAL A 254 -33.23 4.78 -13.85
CA VAL A 254 -33.40 4.38 -12.45
C VAL A 254 -32.26 3.47 -12.00
N ALA A 255 -31.87 2.50 -12.81
CA ALA A 255 -30.77 1.59 -12.53
C ALA A 255 -29.43 2.34 -12.37
N VAL A 256 -29.14 3.27 -13.28
CA VAL A 256 -27.95 4.13 -13.23
C VAL A 256 -27.89 4.92 -11.92
N ILE A 257 -28.99 5.57 -11.53
CA ILE A 257 -29.04 6.38 -10.30
C ILE A 257 -28.83 5.53 -9.04
N ILE A 258 -29.43 4.35 -8.97
CA ILE A 258 -29.27 3.43 -7.84
C ILE A 258 -27.83 2.92 -7.74
N LEU A 259 -27.23 2.51 -8.87
CA LEU A 259 -25.85 1.99 -8.94
C LEU A 259 -24.84 3.03 -8.45
N ILE A 260 -25.04 4.29 -8.80
CA ILE A 260 -24.18 5.40 -8.38
C ILE A 260 -24.26 5.66 -6.88
N ARG A 261 -25.45 5.52 -6.27
CA ARG A 261 -25.70 5.93 -4.87
C ARG A 261 -25.51 4.83 -3.83
N LYS A 262 -25.59 3.56 -4.22
CA LYS A 262 -25.53 2.43 -3.29
C LYS A 262 -24.19 2.30 -2.57
N ASP A 263 -23.08 2.73 -3.18
CA ASP A 263 -21.73 2.44 -2.67
C ASP A 263 -20.93 3.66 -2.17
N SER A 264 -21.50 4.87 -2.20
CA SER A 264 -20.97 6.01 -1.45
C SER A 264 -21.25 5.82 0.05
N SER A 265 -20.56 4.93 0.77
CA SER A 265 -20.62 4.88 2.25
C SER A 265 -19.64 5.89 2.87
N PRO A 266 -19.95 6.53 4.02
CA PRO A 266 -19.25 7.73 4.49
C PRO A 266 -17.96 7.47 5.26
N ILE A 267 -17.42 6.25 5.27
CA ILE A 267 -16.33 5.88 6.21
C ILE A 267 -14.96 6.45 5.77
N VAL A 268 -14.83 6.98 4.54
CA VAL A 268 -13.56 7.56 4.05
C VAL A 268 -13.65 9.07 3.81
N SER A 269 -14.84 9.66 3.85
CA SER A 269 -15.01 11.09 3.56
C SER A 269 -14.88 12.01 4.79
N SER A 270 -14.93 11.50 6.03
CA SER A 270 -14.83 12.39 7.22
C SER A 270 -13.42 12.95 7.44
N ASP A 271 -12.38 12.22 7.03
CA ASP A 271 -10.99 12.60 7.35
C ASP A 271 -10.27 13.26 6.15
N PHE A 272 -10.90 13.25 4.97
CA PHE A 272 -10.34 13.75 3.71
C PHE A 272 -11.01 15.03 3.19
N CYS A 273 -12.15 15.45 3.76
CA CYS A 273 -13.01 16.48 3.16
C CYS A 273 -12.77 17.94 3.57
N ASP A 274 -11.87 18.26 4.50
CA ASP A 274 -11.66 19.65 4.95
C ASP A 274 -10.56 20.42 4.19
N ALA A 275 -9.86 19.78 3.26
CA ALA A 275 -8.84 20.44 2.43
C ALA A 275 -9.46 21.16 1.20
N GLY A 276 -10.32 22.16 1.43
CA GLY A 276 -10.59 23.27 0.50
C GLY A 276 -11.08 22.94 -0.92
N MET A 277 -11.57 21.73 -1.20
CA MET A 277 -12.23 21.43 -2.48
C MET A 277 -13.71 21.79 -2.41
N ASP A 278 -14.11 22.73 -3.26
CA ASP A 278 -15.48 23.22 -3.45
C ASP A 278 -16.49 22.06 -3.49
N HIS A 279 -17.43 22.07 -2.54
CA HIS A 279 -18.37 20.99 -2.29
C HIS A 279 -19.34 20.78 -3.46
N ARG A 280 -18.97 19.90 -4.40
CA ARG A 280 -19.92 19.31 -5.35
C ARG A 280 -20.12 17.84 -5.01
N VAL A 281 -21.02 17.58 -4.05
CA VAL A 281 -21.47 16.22 -3.72
C VAL A 281 -22.41 15.74 -4.85
N GLY A 282 -21.89 14.94 -5.78
CA GLY A 282 -22.66 14.40 -6.90
C GLY A 282 -21.79 13.60 -7.88
N PHE A 283 -22.39 12.98 -8.89
CA PHE A 283 -21.72 12.12 -9.88
C PHE A 283 -20.48 12.74 -10.56
N GLU A 284 -20.36 14.07 -10.55
CA GLU A 284 -19.17 14.82 -10.99
C GLU A 284 -17.91 14.56 -10.14
N SER A 285 -18.05 14.11 -8.88
CA SER A 285 -16.93 13.76 -7.97
C SER A 285 -16.40 12.35 -8.19
N LEU A 286 -17.12 11.48 -8.90
CA LEU A 286 -16.78 10.07 -9.06
C LEU A 286 -15.36 9.86 -9.66
N PRO A 287 -14.90 10.63 -10.67
CA PRO A 287 -13.55 10.50 -11.18
C PRO A 287 -12.45 10.95 -10.20
N ILE A 288 -12.78 11.77 -9.20
CA ILE A 288 -11.86 12.24 -8.16
C ILE A 288 -11.82 11.23 -7.02
N GLU A 289 -12.99 10.73 -6.58
CA GLU A 289 -13.10 9.65 -5.60
C GLU A 289 -12.36 8.38 -6.08
N LEU A 290 -12.44 8.10 -7.39
CA LEU A 290 -11.69 7.04 -8.04
C LEU A 290 -10.17 7.17 -7.81
N ASP A 291 -9.65 8.35 -8.13
CA ASP A 291 -8.23 8.64 -8.05
C ASP A 291 -7.75 8.66 -6.59
N CYS A 292 -8.57 9.14 -5.64
CA CYS A 292 -8.27 9.10 -4.20
C CYS A 292 -8.23 7.66 -3.66
N LEU A 293 -9.15 6.79 -4.10
CA LEU A 293 -9.13 5.37 -3.73
C LEU A 293 -7.89 4.65 -4.27
N ILE A 294 -7.38 5.07 -5.43
CA ILE A 294 -6.11 4.59 -5.97
C ILE A 294 -4.95 5.06 -5.09
N ALA A 295 -4.91 6.35 -4.72
CA ALA A 295 -3.85 6.91 -3.88
C ALA A 295 -3.68 6.13 -2.57
N ASN A 296 -4.79 5.77 -1.92
CA ASN A 296 -4.78 4.98 -0.68
C ASN A 296 -4.27 3.54 -0.84
N GLN A 297 -4.24 2.99 -2.05
CA GLN A 297 -3.73 1.63 -2.30
C GLN A 297 -2.26 1.59 -2.72
N ILE A 298 -1.69 2.73 -3.14
CA ILE A 298 -0.29 2.81 -3.53
C ILE A 298 0.55 3.08 -2.29
N THR A 299 1.36 2.10 -1.89
CA THR A 299 2.28 2.25 -0.75
C THR A 299 3.67 2.77 -1.14
N ASP A 300 3.99 2.79 -2.44
CA ASP A 300 5.29 3.21 -2.94
C ASP A 300 5.34 4.71 -3.24
N THR A 301 6.27 5.42 -2.59
CA THR A 301 6.44 6.87 -2.73
C THR A 301 6.99 7.26 -4.10
N ALA A 302 7.77 6.40 -4.76
CA ALA A 302 8.29 6.67 -6.10
C ALA A 302 7.15 6.67 -7.13
N THR A 303 6.25 5.69 -7.04
CA THR A 303 5.04 5.61 -7.86
C THR A 303 4.12 6.81 -7.63
N LEU A 304 3.84 7.18 -6.38
CA LEU A 304 3.03 8.36 -6.06
C LEU A 304 3.66 9.64 -6.65
N SER A 305 4.99 9.79 -6.52
CA SER A 305 5.73 10.93 -7.09
C SER A 305 5.61 10.98 -8.61
N ALA A 306 5.83 9.85 -9.30
CA ALA A 306 5.68 9.77 -10.75
C ALA A 306 4.27 10.18 -11.19
N LEU A 307 3.22 9.72 -10.49
CA LEU A 307 1.84 10.08 -10.80
C LEU A 307 1.54 11.56 -10.63
N THR A 308 2.11 12.21 -9.62
CA THR A 308 1.99 13.67 -9.48
C THR A 308 2.61 14.45 -10.64
N LEU A 309 3.57 13.87 -11.38
CA LEU A 309 4.22 14.51 -12.52
C LEU A 309 3.49 14.31 -13.85
N VAL A 310 2.57 13.33 -13.95
CA VAL A 310 1.87 12.99 -15.20
C VAL A 310 0.87 14.06 -15.62
N SER A 311 0.09 14.61 -14.68
CA SER A 311 -0.89 15.66 -14.99
C SER A 311 -1.24 16.52 -13.77
N ARG A 312 -1.75 17.73 -14.01
CA ARG A 312 -2.24 18.62 -12.95
C ARG A 312 -3.36 17.98 -12.10
N LYS A 313 -4.17 17.11 -12.70
CA LYS A 313 -5.24 16.37 -11.99
C LYS A 313 -4.64 15.39 -10.97
N LEU A 314 -3.71 14.55 -11.44
CA LEU A 314 -3.05 13.58 -10.59
C LEU A 314 -2.18 14.27 -9.53
N TYR A 315 -1.56 15.40 -9.86
CA TYR A 315 -0.90 16.23 -8.84
C TYR A 315 -1.85 16.58 -7.69
N VAL A 316 -3.04 17.14 -7.98
CA VAL A 316 -3.99 17.53 -6.92
C VAL A 316 -4.43 16.33 -6.07
N VAL A 317 -4.69 15.19 -6.71
CA VAL A 317 -5.23 14.01 -6.01
C VAL A 317 -4.18 13.27 -5.19
N PHE A 318 -2.96 13.11 -5.72
CA PHE A 318 -1.94 12.26 -5.11
C PHE A 318 -0.98 13.02 -4.19
N THR A 319 -0.91 14.36 -4.26
CA THR A 319 -0.04 15.18 -3.38
C THR A 319 -0.33 14.97 -1.89
N PRO A 320 -1.60 14.93 -1.41
CA PRO A 320 -1.88 14.72 0.01
C PRO A 320 -1.31 13.41 0.54
N GLU A 321 -1.49 12.30 -0.19
CA GLU A 321 -0.95 11.00 0.22
C GLU A 321 0.57 10.90 0.04
N LEU A 322 1.14 11.52 -1.00
CA LEU A 322 2.58 11.55 -1.21
C LEU A 322 3.32 12.22 -0.04
N PHE A 323 2.78 13.33 0.49
CA PHE A 323 3.42 14.09 1.57
C PHE A 323 2.89 13.72 2.97
N ARG A 324 1.94 12.80 3.09
CA ARG A 324 1.40 12.34 4.38
C ARG A 324 2.49 11.75 5.28
N SER A 325 3.39 10.97 4.69
CA SER A 325 4.52 10.33 5.37
C SER A 325 5.81 10.56 4.60
N VAL A 326 6.62 11.50 5.06
CA VAL A 326 7.86 11.92 4.40
C VAL A 326 9.03 11.18 5.03
N ASN A 327 9.61 10.23 4.29
CA ASN A 327 10.70 9.38 4.76
C ASN A 327 12.05 9.60 4.06
N ARG A 328 12.09 10.53 3.10
CA ARG A 328 13.25 10.81 2.25
C ARG A 328 13.67 12.26 2.39
N ALA A 329 14.97 12.50 2.56
CA ALA A 329 15.51 13.85 2.68
C ALA A 329 15.32 14.68 1.40
N GLU A 330 15.22 14.05 0.22
CA GLU A 330 14.99 14.77 -1.04
C GLU A 330 13.63 15.47 -1.14
N ALA A 331 12.66 15.14 -0.28
CA ALA A 331 11.37 15.82 -0.24
C ALA A 331 11.40 17.14 0.55
N LEU A 332 12.41 17.35 1.40
CA LEU A 332 12.53 18.54 2.26
C LEU A 332 12.60 19.86 1.49
N PRO A 333 13.31 19.99 0.35
CA PRO A 333 13.30 21.21 -0.45
C PRO A 333 11.89 21.62 -0.90
N THR A 334 11.05 20.65 -1.27
CA THR A 334 9.65 20.92 -1.66
C THR A 334 8.82 21.42 -0.47
N LEU A 335 9.03 20.85 0.71
CA LEU A 335 8.38 21.32 1.94
C LEU A 335 8.90 22.68 2.41
N ALA A 336 10.16 23.01 2.13
CA ALA A 336 10.80 24.26 2.50
C ALA A 336 10.48 25.41 1.53
N SER A 337 10.10 25.11 0.29
CA SER A 337 9.79 26.14 -0.71
C SER A 337 8.69 27.10 -0.26
N SER A 338 8.78 28.37 -0.66
CA SER A 338 7.72 29.34 -0.34
C SER A 338 6.52 29.15 -1.29
N GLN A 339 5.34 29.60 -0.86
CA GLN A 339 4.15 29.56 -1.73
C GLN A 339 4.36 30.36 -3.03
N ASN A 340 5.17 31.42 -3.00
CA ASN A 340 5.49 32.24 -4.18
C ASN A 340 6.44 31.53 -5.16
N GLU A 341 7.34 30.69 -4.68
CA GLU A 341 8.24 29.89 -5.54
C GLU A 341 7.50 28.78 -6.29
N ARG A 342 6.25 28.50 -5.90
CA ARG A 342 5.42 27.43 -6.48
C ARG A 342 4.45 27.92 -7.55
N PHE A 343 4.48 29.18 -7.97
CA PHE A 343 3.66 29.65 -9.10
C PHE A 343 3.95 28.82 -10.36
N PRO A 344 2.92 28.35 -11.10
CA PRO A 344 1.50 28.73 -11.03
C PRO A 344 0.59 27.82 -10.16
N LEU A 345 1.15 26.95 -9.30
CA LEU A 345 0.38 26.01 -8.47
C LEU A 345 -0.42 26.75 -7.39
N ARG A 346 -1.74 26.85 -7.56
CA ARG A 346 -2.68 27.45 -6.58
C ARG A 346 -3.17 26.47 -5.50
N ASN A 347 -2.61 25.27 -5.45
CA ASN A 347 -3.06 24.22 -4.54
C ASN A 347 -2.51 24.45 -3.12
N PRO A 348 -3.09 23.80 -2.09
CA PRO A 348 -2.57 23.84 -0.73
C PRO A 348 -1.07 23.48 -0.67
N HIS A 349 -0.40 23.99 0.35
CA HIS A 349 1.02 23.77 0.52
C HIS A 349 1.30 22.30 0.88
N PRO A 350 2.26 21.57 0.27
CA PRO A 350 2.56 20.17 0.60
C PRO A 350 2.78 19.93 2.10
N ALA A 351 3.36 20.93 2.78
CA ALA A 351 3.53 20.94 4.23
C ALA A 351 2.23 20.81 5.03
N SER A 352 1.07 21.18 4.48
CA SER A 352 -0.23 21.04 5.15
C SER A 352 -0.65 19.58 5.33
N PHE A 353 -0.07 18.66 4.57
CA PHE A 353 -0.45 17.24 4.57
C PHE A 353 0.45 16.36 5.46
N VAL A 354 1.57 16.89 5.96
CA VAL A 354 2.61 16.09 6.64
C VAL A 354 2.16 15.65 8.03
N LYS A 355 1.92 14.35 8.21
CA LYS A 355 1.60 13.74 9.53
C LYS A 355 2.78 12.97 10.13
N HIS A 356 3.64 12.39 9.28
CA HIS A 356 4.83 11.65 9.70
C HIS A 356 6.05 12.22 8.96
N LEU A 357 7.08 12.60 9.72
CA LEU A 357 8.33 13.13 9.19
C LEU A 357 9.49 12.30 9.74
N ASP A 358 9.88 11.27 8.97
CA ASP A 358 10.78 10.21 9.39
C ASP A 358 12.03 10.20 8.49
N ILE A 359 12.92 11.16 8.68
CA ILE A 359 14.10 11.35 7.83
C ILE A 359 15.23 10.41 8.25
N TRP A 360 15.59 9.49 7.35
CA TRP A 360 16.71 8.57 7.51
C TRP A 360 17.75 8.77 6.41
N ILE A 361 19.02 8.92 6.80
CA ILE A 361 20.14 8.97 5.85
C ILE A 361 20.91 7.64 5.93
N PRO A 362 20.92 6.82 4.86
CA PRO A 362 21.65 5.56 4.85
C PRO A 362 23.16 5.81 4.90
N HIS A 363 23.84 5.21 5.87
CA HIS A 363 25.30 5.18 5.94
C HIS A 363 25.82 3.86 5.36
N LYS A 364 26.73 3.92 4.38
CA LYS A 364 27.45 2.76 3.88
C LYS A 364 28.93 2.95 4.22
N ASP A 365 29.43 2.19 5.19
CA ASP A 365 30.75 2.32 5.80
C ASP A 365 31.97 2.14 4.85
N TYR A 366 31.80 1.89 3.54
CA TYR A 366 32.90 1.36 2.70
C TYR A 366 32.98 1.87 1.25
N ASP A 367 32.18 2.86 0.84
CA ASP A 367 32.21 3.40 -0.55
C ASP A 367 32.40 4.94 -0.58
N PRO A 368 33.48 5.47 -1.20
CA PRO A 368 33.70 6.90 -1.38
C PRO A 368 32.54 7.64 -2.07
N GLN A 369 31.82 6.98 -2.98
CA GLN A 369 30.70 7.56 -3.71
C GLN A 369 29.45 7.66 -2.83
N SER A 370 29.22 6.66 -1.97
CA SER A 370 28.21 6.71 -0.91
C SER A 370 28.45 7.86 0.08
N SER A 371 29.70 8.17 0.42
CA SER A 371 30.03 9.29 1.30
C SER A 371 29.66 10.65 0.71
N ARG A 372 29.81 10.84 -0.62
CA ARG A 372 29.37 12.09 -1.29
C ARG A 372 27.86 12.26 -1.27
N ASN A 373 27.10 11.20 -1.52
CA ASN A 373 25.64 11.23 -1.48
C ASN A 373 25.13 11.49 -0.05
N GLU A 374 25.73 10.87 0.95
CA GLU A 374 25.44 11.15 2.36
C GLU A 374 25.65 12.63 2.71
N LEU A 375 26.80 13.21 2.33
CA LEU A 375 27.08 14.64 2.54
C LEU A 375 26.08 15.55 1.81
N ARG A 376 25.63 15.16 0.61
CA ARG A 376 24.60 15.90 -0.13
C ARG A 376 23.26 15.87 0.61
N LEU A 377 22.81 14.70 1.05
CA LEU A 377 21.54 14.56 1.80
C LEU A 377 21.61 15.30 3.14
N LEU A 378 22.75 15.23 3.83
CA LEU A 378 22.99 15.99 5.07
C LEU A 378 22.85 17.50 4.85
N ARG A 379 23.43 18.05 3.77
CA ARG A 379 23.27 19.47 3.43
C ARG A 379 21.82 19.85 3.14
N ILE A 380 21.07 18.97 2.46
CA ILE A 380 19.64 19.19 2.21
C ILE A 380 18.88 19.26 3.53
N VAL A 381 19.09 18.32 4.45
CA VAL A 381 18.45 18.35 5.77
C VAL A 381 18.84 19.63 6.52
N GLN A 382 20.12 19.99 6.54
CA GLN A 382 20.62 21.18 7.23
C GLN A 382 19.98 22.48 6.73
N ASN A 383 19.81 22.62 5.42
CA ASN A 383 19.33 23.86 4.80
C ASN A 383 17.81 23.93 4.74
N CYS A 384 17.13 22.80 4.54
CA CYS A 384 15.69 22.77 4.26
C CYS A 384 14.84 22.38 5.47
N MET A 385 15.35 21.58 6.42
CA MET A 385 14.56 21.08 7.57
C MET A 385 13.96 22.20 8.43
N PRO A 386 14.69 23.28 8.80
CA PRO A 386 14.13 24.37 9.60
C PRO A 386 12.92 25.03 8.94
N GLN A 387 13.05 25.35 7.64
CA GLN A 387 12.01 25.99 6.87
C GLN A 387 10.85 25.03 6.59
N ALA A 388 11.12 23.75 6.36
CA ALA A 388 10.10 22.72 6.20
C ALA A 388 9.25 22.59 7.47
N LEU A 389 9.86 22.54 8.66
CA LEU A 389 9.14 22.47 9.93
C LEU A 389 8.32 23.74 10.19
N TYR A 390 8.87 24.92 9.90
CA TYR A 390 8.13 26.18 9.96
C TYR A 390 6.91 26.16 9.02
N ASN A 391 7.08 25.73 7.77
CA ASN A 391 5.98 25.63 6.81
C ASN A 391 4.93 24.59 7.26
N ILE A 392 5.33 23.47 7.87
CA ILE A 392 4.39 22.49 8.44
C ILE A 392 3.59 23.13 9.59
N SER A 393 4.24 23.92 10.44
CA SER A 393 3.56 24.60 11.55
C SER A 393 2.62 25.72 11.09
N VAL A 394 2.91 26.37 9.95
CA VAL A 394 2.11 27.48 9.41
C VAL A 394 0.96 27.01 8.53
N TYR A 395 1.20 26.05 7.65
CA TYR A 395 0.19 25.57 6.69
C TYR A 395 -0.56 24.34 7.15
N GLY A 396 -0.04 23.62 8.15
CA GLY A 396 -0.71 22.49 8.77
C GLY A 396 -1.89 22.90 9.64
N GLU A 397 -2.81 21.96 9.88
CA GLU A 397 -3.79 22.08 10.96
C GLU A 397 -3.10 22.20 12.34
N LYS A 398 -3.81 22.61 13.39
CA LYS A 398 -3.19 22.60 14.72
C LYS A 398 -2.85 21.16 15.12
N ALA A 399 -1.65 20.95 15.67
CA ALA A 399 -1.16 19.63 16.09
C ALA A 399 -1.17 18.56 14.98
N VAL A 400 -0.61 18.86 13.79
CA VAL A 400 -0.58 17.89 12.66
C VAL A 400 0.36 16.71 12.90
N LEU A 401 1.52 16.95 13.51
CA LEU A 401 2.63 16.01 13.45
C LEU A 401 2.48 14.89 14.48
N ARG A 402 2.31 13.65 13.98
CA ARG A 402 2.12 12.43 14.80
C ARG A 402 3.43 11.67 15.02
N SER A 403 4.36 11.71 14.07
CA SER A 403 5.67 11.05 14.16
C SER A 403 6.78 12.00 13.70
N PHE A 404 7.86 12.04 14.47
CA PHE A 404 9.07 12.77 14.14
C PHE A 404 10.30 11.91 14.41
N LYS A 405 10.93 11.42 13.34
CA LYS A 405 12.14 10.60 13.43
C LYS A 405 13.25 11.24 12.62
N ILE A 406 14.40 11.43 13.26
CA ILE A 406 15.60 11.96 12.63
C ILE A 406 16.73 10.98 12.93
N ASP A 407 17.28 10.38 11.87
CA ASP A 407 18.46 9.55 11.95
C ASP A 407 19.60 10.15 11.13
N LEU A 408 20.45 10.94 11.81
CA LEU A 408 21.65 11.55 11.24
C LEU A 408 22.87 10.95 11.92
N GLN A 409 23.60 10.11 11.19
CA GLN A 409 24.78 9.46 11.77
C GLN A 409 25.91 10.45 12.05
N THR A 410 26.14 11.45 11.18
CA THR A 410 27.27 12.39 11.30
C THR A 410 27.06 13.56 12.26
N SER A 411 28.16 14.06 12.83
CA SER A 411 28.19 14.94 14.01
C SER A 411 28.04 16.45 13.77
N THR A 412 27.68 16.89 12.57
CA THR A 412 27.81 18.31 12.21
C THR A 412 26.61 19.18 12.61
N THR A 413 25.44 18.58 12.88
CA THR A 413 24.20 19.33 13.15
C THR A 413 23.67 19.15 14.56
N SER A 414 23.46 20.26 15.28
CA SER A 414 22.78 20.26 16.58
C SER A 414 21.26 20.23 16.42
N PHE A 415 20.55 19.66 17.40
CA PHE A 415 19.09 19.63 17.43
C PHE A 415 18.48 21.04 17.28
N THR A 416 19.06 22.05 17.93
CA THR A 416 18.63 23.46 17.79
C THR A 416 18.61 23.93 16.34
N LYS A 417 19.66 23.60 15.56
CA LYS A 417 19.79 24.01 14.16
C LYS A 417 18.79 23.29 13.26
N LEU A 418 18.47 22.03 13.56
CA LEU A 418 17.52 21.23 12.77
C LEU A 418 16.08 21.73 12.93
N ILE A 419 15.69 22.05 14.16
CA ILE A 419 14.35 22.57 14.45
C ILE A 419 14.19 23.99 13.92
N GLY A 420 15.22 24.83 14.00
CA GLY A 420 15.10 26.24 13.61
C GLY A 420 14.14 27.02 14.49
N ASN A 421 13.85 28.27 14.14
CA ASN A 421 12.95 29.11 14.96
C ASN A 421 11.49 28.76 14.68
N ILE A 422 10.95 27.84 15.49
CA ILE A 422 9.52 27.54 15.52
C ILE A 422 8.94 28.26 16.74
N ASP A 423 7.86 29.02 16.52
CA ASP A 423 7.15 29.70 17.60
C ASP A 423 6.43 28.70 18.49
N GLU A 424 6.49 28.89 19.80
CA GLU A 424 5.85 28.01 20.79
C GLU A 424 4.32 27.98 20.65
N GLU A 425 3.73 29.03 20.07
CA GLU A 425 2.29 29.16 19.83
C GLU A 425 1.76 28.23 18.72
N ASN A 426 2.63 27.72 17.83
CA ASN A 426 2.18 26.97 16.65
C ASN A 426 1.84 25.50 16.92
N GLN A 427 1.91 25.04 18.18
CA GLN A 427 1.41 23.73 18.65
C GLN A 427 1.86 22.51 17.81
N LEU A 428 2.98 22.61 17.09
CA LEU A 428 3.41 21.62 16.09
C LEU A 428 3.48 20.18 16.64
N PHE A 429 3.98 20.04 17.87
CA PHE A 429 4.24 18.75 18.51
C PHE A 429 3.19 18.34 19.56
N GLU A 430 2.08 19.07 19.71
CA GLU A 430 1.09 18.81 20.77
C GLU A 430 0.49 17.40 20.67
N SER A 431 0.31 16.87 19.46
CA SER A 431 -0.23 15.52 19.20
C SER A 431 0.84 14.47 18.87
N LEU A 432 2.11 14.77 19.12
CA LEU A 432 3.23 13.90 18.76
C LEU A 432 3.17 12.58 19.55
N HIS A 433 3.14 11.45 18.85
CA HIS A 433 3.11 10.11 19.45
C HIS A 433 4.47 9.43 19.44
N GLU A 434 5.29 9.69 18.43
CA GLU A 434 6.60 9.05 18.25
C GLU A 434 7.69 10.10 18.03
N LEU A 435 8.75 10.02 18.85
CA LEU A 435 9.94 10.86 18.75
C LEU A 435 11.19 9.96 18.74
N SER A 436 11.95 9.96 17.64
CA SER A 436 13.22 9.23 17.52
C SER A 436 14.34 10.16 17.07
N LEU A 437 15.42 10.21 17.83
CA LEU A 437 16.51 11.17 17.65
C LEU A 437 17.87 10.48 17.61
N ARG A 438 18.53 10.50 16.46
CA ARG A 438 19.98 10.35 16.31
C ARG A 438 20.56 11.68 15.83
N CYS A 439 20.87 12.57 16.77
CA CYS A 439 21.46 13.88 16.48
C CYS A 439 22.39 14.34 17.60
N CYS A 440 23.19 15.38 17.34
CA CYS A 440 24.16 15.89 18.33
C CYS A 440 23.53 16.93 19.27
N PHE A 441 23.99 16.90 20.52
CA PHE A 441 23.63 17.86 21.57
C PHE A 441 24.90 18.51 22.12
N PRO A 442 25.57 19.37 21.33
CA PRO A 442 26.82 19.96 21.75
C PRO A 442 26.61 20.89 22.95
N VAL A 443 27.53 20.86 23.91
CA VAL A 443 27.43 21.61 25.18
C VAL A 443 27.11 23.10 24.97
N LYS A 444 27.69 23.72 23.93
CA LYS A 444 27.47 25.13 23.58
C LYS A 444 26.01 25.48 23.27
N ASP A 445 25.27 24.58 22.61
CA ASP A 445 23.89 24.81 22.17
C ASP A 445 22.89 24.03 23.04
N PHE A 446 23.36 23.28 24.04
CA PHE A 446 22.55 22.32 24.79
C PHE A 446 21.33 22.96 25.45
N ARG A 447 21.46 24.14 26.07
CA ARG A 447 20.33 24.84 26.68
C ARG A 447 19.23 25.18 25.67
N GLN A 448 19.62 25.63 24.48
CA GLN A 448 18.67 25.94 23.40
C GLN A 448 18.05 24.66 22.81
N SER A 449 18.86 23.60 22.65
CA SER A 449 18.37 22.29 22.20
C SER A 449 17.36 21.72 23.20
N LEU A 450 17.62 21.89 24.49
CA LEU A 450 16.73 21.45 25.57
C LEU A 450 15.41 22.22 25.56
N ALA A 451 15.46 23.55 25.40
CA ALA A 451 14.25 24.38 25.29
C ALA A 451 13.38 23.94 24.10
N ARG A 452 13.98 23.70 22.94
CA ARG A 452 13.27 23.20 21.75
C ARG A 452 12.74 21.78 21.92
N LEU A 453 13.50 20.92 22.62
CA LEU A 453 13.07 19.55 22.87
C LEU A 453 11.86 19.51 23.80
N LYS A 454 11.79 20.40 24.80
CA LYS A 454 10.61 20.53 25.68
C LYS A 454 9.32 20.77 24.92
N MET A 455 9.37 21.48 23.79
CA MET A 455 8.18 21.69 22.94
C MET A 455 7.64 20.37 22.36
N ALA A 456 8.52 19.38 22.13
CA ALA A 456 8.18 18.07 21.59
C ALA A 456 7.88 17.01 22.66
N LEU A 457 8.21 17.29 23.92
CA LEU A 457 7.92 16.42 25.05
C LEU A 457 6.54 16.77 25.61
N GLY A 458 5.62 15.81 25.61
CA GLY A 458 4.28 16.00 26.13
C GLY A 458 3.59 14.70 26.51
N PRO A 459 2.39 14.78 27.12
CA PRO A 459 1.65 13.62 27.60
C PRO A 459 1.07 12.75 26.47
N SER A 460 1.04 13.24 25.24
CA SER A 460 0.61 12.52 24.03
C SER A 460 1.66 11.55 23.49
N LEU A 461 2.92 11.70 23.93
CA LEU A 461 4.05 10.90 23.47
C LEU A 461 3.99 9.47 24.00
N ARG A 462 4.02 8.50 23.10
CA ARG A 462 3.96 7.06 23.40
C ARG A 462 5.29 6.36 23.18
N SER A 463 6.14 6.87 22.30
CA SER A 463 7.44 6.30 21.97
C SER A 463 8.52 7.37 21.96
N PHE A 464 9.60 7.14 22.73
CA PHE A 464 10.78 8.00 22.76
C PHE A 464 12.03 7.15 22.54
N GLU A 465 12.81 7.49 21.50
CA GLU A 465 14.04 6.80 21.16
C GLU A 465 15.19 7.80 21.02
N LEU A 466 16.22 7.62 21.83
CA LEU A 466 17.46 8.39 21.76
C LEU A 466 18.59 7.47 21.32
N HIS A 467 19.00 7.63 20.07
CA HIS A 467 20.07 6.85 19.46
C HIS A 467 21.41 7.56 19.56
N ARG A 468 22.49 6.77 19.47
CA ARG A 468 23.86 7.27 19.58
C ARG A 468 24.30 8.09 18.35
N PRO A 469 24.83 9.32 18.51
CA PRO A 469 25.57 10.01 17.45
C PRO A 469 27.00 9.46 17.30
N THR A 470 27.55 9.43 16.09
CA THR A 470 28.91 8.86 15.83
C THR A 470 30.04 9.65 16.50
N GLU A 471 29.92 10.99 16.57
CA GLU A 471 30.87 11.88 17.24
C GLU A 471 30.13 13.06 17.90
N GLY A 472 30.74 13.71 18.90
CA GLY A 472 30.15 14.92 19.52
C GLY A 472 28.88 14.68 20.35
N GLY A 473 28.79 13.52 21.01
CA GLY A 473 27.67 13.17 21.89
C GLY A 473 27.44 14.16 23.02
N ALA A 474 26.22 14.13 23.60
CA ALA A 474 25.93 14.87 24.82
C ALA A 474 26.85 14.37 25.93
N ASP A 475 27.44 15.29 26.71
CA ASP A 475 28.14 14.88 27.92
C ASP A 475 27.17 14.17 28.89
N PRO A 476 27.65 13.27 29.75
CA PRO A 476 26.82 12.48 30.67
C PRO A 476 25.78 13.29 31.46
N ARG A 477 26.12 14.51 31.86
CA ARG A 477 25.25 15.44 32.59
C ARG A 477 24.11 15.97 31.74
N SER A 478 24.40 16.33 30.50
CA SER A 478 23.40 16.80 29.55
C SER A 478 22.43 15.67 29.19
N LEU A 479 22.93 14.44 29.01
CA LEU A 479 22.06 13.29 28.76
C LEU A 479 21.16 12.98 29.96
N SER A 480 21.69 13.05 31.19
CA SER A 480 20.89 12.90 32.42
C SER A 480 19.79 13.96 32.53
N LYS A 481 20.10 15.24 32.27
CA LYS A 481 19.11 16.32 32.25
C LYS A 481 18.06 16.18 31.14
N LEU A 482 18.44 15.64 30.00
CA LEU A 482 17.50 15.39 28.90
C LEU A 482 16.52 14.29 29.31
N LEU A 483 17.03 13.16 29.82
CA LEU A 483 16.19 12.06 30.27
C LEU A 483 15.31 12.43 31.46
N SER A 484 15.78 13.27 32.39
CA SER A 484 14.95 13.74 33.50
C SER A 484 13.73 14.51 33.01
N LEU A 485 13.85 15.32 31.95
CA LEU A 485 12.70 15.98 31.33
C LEU A 485 11.75 14.99 30.67
N VAL A 486 12.27 13.94 30.02
CA VAL A 486 11.40 12.88 29.47
C VAL A 486 10.57 12.24 30.59
N GLY A 487 11.17 11.98 31.75
CA GLY A 487 10.47 11.49 32.93
C GLY A 487 9.44 12.46 33.50
N GLU A 488 9.68 13.77 33.41
CA GLU A 488 8.80 14.81 33.95
C GLU A 488 7.56 15.08 33.07
N TYR A 489 7.73 15.04 31.74
CA TYR A 489 6.69 15.46 30.78
C TYR A 489 5.97 14.30 30.07
N CYS A 490 6.54 13.09 30.02
CA CYS A 490 6.02 11.97 29.21
C CYS A 490 5.47 10.80 30.06
N ASN A 491 4.38 11.04 30.80
CA ASN A 491 3.83 10.05 31.74
C ASN A 491 3.17 8.82 31.06
N ASN A 492 2.71 8.95 29.81
CA ASN A 492 2.03 7.89 29.06
C ASN A 492 2.97 7.09 28.13
N LEU A 493 4.28 7.17 28.37
CA LEU A 493 5.27 6.55 27.53
C LEU A 493 5.15 5.01 27.58
N THR A 494 5.01 4.39 26.41
CA THR A 494 4.91 2.93 26.26
C THR A 494 6.22 2.31 25.80
N ARG A 495 7.04 3.06 25.05
CA ARG A 495 8.33 2.64 24.51
C ARG A 495 9.42 3.66 24.85
N LEU A 496 10.51 3.19 25.45
CA LEU A 496 11.70 3.98 25.77
C LEU A 496 12.95 3.26 25.26
N CYS A 497 13.69 3.89 24.35
CA CYS A 497 14.97 3.39 23.84
C CYS A 497 16.10 4.40 24.13
N ILE A 498 17.19 3.95 24.74
CA ILE A 498 18.33 4.78 25.12
C ILE A 498 19.63 4.10 24.69
N GLU A 499 20.39 4.76 23.82
CA GLU A 499 21.73 4.34 23.41
C GLU A 499 22.78 5.34 23.89
N LEU A 500 23.68 4.90 24.79
CA LEU A 500 24.71 5.77 25.34
C LEU A 500 25.85 6.02 24.35
N PRO A 501 26.46 7.23 24.33
CA PRO A 501 27.60 7.56 23.48
C PRO A 501 28.90 6.82 23.88
N ARG A 502 29.81 6.62 22.92
CA ARG A 502 31.09 5.91 23.10
C ARG A 502 32.20 6.75 23.76
N GLU A 503 31.85 7.72 24.61
CA GLU A 503 32.87 8.59 25.24
C GLU A 503 33.82 7.78 26.12
N ARG A 504 35.12 7.94 25.88
CA ARG A 504 36.18 7.04 26.35
C ARG A 504 36.63 7.27 27.80
N GLU A 505 36.22 8.36 28.46
CA GLU A 505 36.97 8.87 29.62
C GLU A 505 36.15 9.27 30.86
N LYS A 506 34.81 9.33 30.83
CA LYS A 506 34.02 9.83 31.98
C LYS A 506 32.98 8.82 32.50
N PRO A 507 32.94 8.52 33.81
CA PRO A 507 31.88 7.71 34.42
C PRO A 507 30.56 8.49 34.43
N HIS A 508 29.44 7.83 34.10
CA HIS A 508 28.11 8.44 34.10
C HIS A 508 27.46 8.46 35.49
N LYS A 509 28.11 9.09 36.47
CA LYS A 509 27.53 9.20 37.83
C LYS A 509 26.16 9.87 37.84
N ASP A 510 25.97 10.89 37.01
CA ASP A 510 24.70 11.61 36.93
C ASP A 510 23.57 10.79 36.28
N LEU A 511 23.89 9.80 35.43
CA LEU A 511 22.87 8.86 34.93
C LEU A 511 22.53 7.81 35.98
N GLN A 512 23.52 7.33 36.75
CA GLN A 512 23.25 6.41 37.84
C GLN A 512 22.27 7.03 38.84
N VAL A 513 22.50 8.28 39.26
CA VAL A 513 21.59 9.00 40.16
C VAL A 513 20.16 9.07 39.58
N LEU A 514 20.01 9.33 38.29
CA LEU A 514 18.69 9.38 37.64
C LEU A 514 17.99 8.02 37.62
N PHE A 515 18.71 6.94 37.29
CA PHE A 515 18.13 5.60 37.29
C PHE A 515 17.88 5.06 38.71
N ASP A 516 18.54 5.59 39.73
CA ASP A 516 18.27 5.26 41.13
C ASP A 516 17.06 6.06 41.67
N ASP A 517 16.80 7.25 41.12
CA ASP A 517 15.69 8.13 41.53
C ASP A 517 14.32 7.45 41.41
N ALA A 518 13.57 7.45 42.52
CA ALA A 518 12.22 6.89 42.60
C ALA A 518 11.18 7.69 41.82
N ALA A 519 11.43 8.98 41.53
CA ALA A 519 10.55 9.81 40.73
C ALA A 519 10.62 9.48 39.23
N PHE A 520 11.75 8.90 38.77
CA PHE A 520 11.95 8.55 37.37
C PHE A 520 11.23 7.25 37.01
N THR A 521 9.92 7.37 36.75
CA THR A 521 9.01 6.24 36.50
C THR A 521 8.05 6.51 35.34
N PHE A 522 7.67 5.44 34.65
CA PHE A 522 6.80 5.45 33.48
C PHE A 522 5.72 4.36 33.65
N PRO A 523 4.53 4.71 34.18
CA PRO A 523 3.51 3.72 34.56
C PRO A 523 3.04 2.80 33.43
N SER A 524 3.03 3.32 32.19
CA SER A 524 2.54 2.63 30.99
C SER A 524 3.66 1.95 30.17
N LEU A 525 4.89 1.87 30.69
CA LEU A 525 6.03 1.38 29.95
C LEU A 525 5.95 -0.14 29.72
N THR A 526 5.87 -0.52 28.45
CA THR A 526 5.81 -1.93 28.01
C THR A 526 7.07 -2.36 27.28
N VAL A 527 7.78 -1.41 26.64
CA VAL A 527 9.01 -1.70 25.88
C VAL A 527 10.15 -0.82 26.35
N PHE A 528 11.25 -1.45 26.77
CA PHE A 528 12.44 -0.75 27.22
C PHE A 528 13.70 -1.28 26.52
N SER A 529 14.51 -0.38 25.96
CA SER A 529 15.78 -0.73 25.33
C SER A 529 16.91 0.15 25.84
N PHE A 530 18.02 -0.47 26.25
CA PHE A 530 19.19 0.18 26.78
C PHE A 530 20.48 -0.43 26.20
N THR A 531 21.36 0.42 25.67
CA THR A 531 22.61 0.01 25.02
C THR A 531 23.79 0.83 25.52
N ASP A 532 24.85 0.14 25.97
CA ASP A 532 26.12 0.74 26.40
C ASP A 532 27.33 -0.01 25.81
N ASP A 533 27.87 0.54 24.72
CA ASP A 533 28.97 -0.06 23.96
C ASP A 533 30.37 0.28 24.52
N ARG A 534 30.48 1.12 25.56
CA ARG A 534 31.82 1.49 26.09
C ARG A 534 32.61 0.27 26.56
N ASN A 535 31.88 -0.77 26.97
CA ASN A 535 32.40 -2.06 27.40
C ASN A 535 33.15 -2.84 26.31
N PHE A 536 32.99 -2.50 25.03
CA PHE A 536 33.70 -3.16 23.92
C PHE A 536 35.15 -2.69 23.76
N LEU A 537 35.53 -1.56 24.37
CA LEU A 537 36.84 -0.94 24.15
C LEU A 537 37.89 -1.32 25.21
N GLN A 538 37.51 -1.49 26.49
CA GLN A 538 38.45 -1.87 27.57
C GLN A 538 37.75 -2.62 28.74
N PRO A 539 38.29 -3.75 29.26
CA PRO A 539 37.72 -4.49 30.39
C PRO A 539 37.63 -3.71 31.72
N GLN A 540 38.48 -2.70 31.90
CA GLN A 540 38.54 -1.87 33.11
C GLN A 540 37.32 -0.92 33.24
N VAL A 541 36.62 -0.63 32.13
CA VAL A 541 35.45 0.26 32.07
C VAL A 541 34.16 -0.44 32.54
N ILE A 542 34.15 -1.77 32.64
CA ILE A 542 32.99 -2.57 33.06
C ILE A 542 32.53 -2.21 34.49
N GLN A 543 33.43 -1.73 35.35
CA GLN A 543 33.11 -1.27 36.72
C GLN A 543 32.41 0.11 36.77
N GLN A 544 32.33 0.83 35.65
CA GLN A 544 31.72 2.16 35.53
C GLN A 544 30.47 2.15 34.62
N ALA A 545 29.90 0.97 34.39
CA ALA A 545 28.63 0.82 33.70
C ALA A 545 27.48 1.35 34.57
N VAL A 546 26.42 1.84 33.93
CA VAL A 546 25.21 2.28 34.63
C VAL A 546 24.41 1.04 35.02
N ASP A 547 24.11 0.89 36.31
CA ASP A 547 23.22 -0.13 36.83
C ASP A 547 21.77 0.37 36.75
N ILE A 548 20.94 -0.38 36.04
CA ILE A 548 19.52 -0.08 35.82
C ILE A 548 18.60 -1.01 36.62
N THR A 549 19.13 -1.79 37.57
CA THR A 549 18.37 -2.79 38.33
C THR A 549 17.17 -2.18 39.06
N TYR A 550 17.37 -1.08 39.79
CA TYR A 550 16.29 -0.39 40.51
C TYR A 550 15.22 0.13 39.56
N PHE A 551 15.62 0.64 38.39
CA PHE A 551 14.68 1.06 37.37
C PHE A 551 13.82 -0.11 36.88
N LEU A 552 14.42 -1.25 36.55
CA LEU A 552 13.67 -2.44 36.09
C LEU A 552 12.73 -3.02 37.16
N GLN A 553 13.14 -2.98 38.44
CA GLN A 553 12.29 -3.42 39.55
C GLN A 553 11.01 -2.57 39.70
N ARG A 554 11.11 -1.26 39.42
CA ARG A 554 9.95 -0.34 39.46
C ARG A 554 8.98 -0.51 38.29
N HIS A 555 9.43 -1.09 37.17
CA HIS A 555 8.66 -1.20 35.93
C HIS A 555 8.30 -2.66 35.62
N THR A 556 7.36 -3.22 36.39
CA THR A 556 6.96 -4.63 36.27
C THR A 556 6.12 -4.95 35.02
N ASN A 557 5.49 -3.95 34.41
CA ASN A 557 4.64 -4.08 33.21
C ASN A 557 5.42 -4.25 31.90
N ILE A 558 6.76 -4.27 31.94
CA ILE A 558 7.57 -4.40 30.73
C ILE A 558 7.39 -5.80 30.11
N GLU A 559 7.00 -5.81 28.84
CA GLU A 559 6.79 -7.01 28.01
C GLU A 559 7.98 -7.28 27.07
N GLU A 560 8.69 -6.23 26.65
CA GLU A 560 9.84 -6.32 25.73
C GLU A 560 11.06 -5.58 26.26
N ILE A 561 12.20 -6.28 26.33
CA ILE A 561 13.50 -5.70 26.73
C ILE A 561 14.56 -5.87 25.67
N GLY A 562 15.21 -4.75 25.30
CA GLY A 562 16.49 -4.71 24.60
C GLY A 562 17.62 -4.34 25.54
N TYR A 563 18.51 -5.27 25.91
CA TYR A 563 19.63 -4.99 26.81
C TYR A 563 20.96 -5.37 26.17
N HIS A 564 21.64 -4.37 25.60
CA HIS A 564 22.92 -4.53 24.92
C HIS A 564 24.05 -3.90 25.76
N CYS A 565 24.32 -4.49 26.92
CA CYS A 565 25.45 -4.15 27.77
C CYS A 565 26.19 -5.42 28.22
N LEU A 566 27.53 -5.38 28.25
CA LEU A 566 28.35 -6.51 28.72
C LEU A 566 28.44 -6.59 30.26
N HIS A 567 27.88 -5.63 30.99
CA HIS A 567 27.87 -5.62 32.45
C HIS A 567 26.90 -6.66 33.02
N LYS A 568 27.28 -7.29 34.14
CA LYS A 568 26.49 -8.34 34.82
C LYS A 568 25.40 -7.73 35.70
N ILE A 569 24.26 -7.34 35.10
CA ILE A 569 23.02 -7.19 35.87
C ILE A 569 22.45 -8.59 36.10
N SER A 570 22.27 -8.97 37.37
CA SER A 570 21.67 -10.26 37.71
C SER A 570 20.15 -10.15 37.63
N LEU A 571 19.57 -10.66 36.53
CA LEU A 571 18.12 -10.61 36.31
C LEU A 571 17.33 -11.75 37.01
N ARG A 572 18.01 -12.57 37.83
CA ARG A 572 17.43 -13.74 38.54
C ARG A 572 16.56 -13.42 39.75
N GLN A 573 16.41 -12.15 40.13
CA GLN A 573 15.62 -11.81 41.31
C GLN A 573 14.15 -12.16 41.08
N ASN A 574 13.59 -13.00 41.96
CA ASN A 574 12.20 -13.44 41.91
C ASN A 574 11.24 -12.24 41.89
N GLY A 575 10.33 -12.20 40.91
CA GLY A 575 9.31 -11.15 40.75
C GLY A 575 9.71 -9.98 39.86
N MET A 576 10.96 -9.91 39.38
CA MET A 576 11.36 -8.88 38.41
C MET A 576 10.90 -9.28 36.99
N LEU A 577 10.17 -8.37 36.34
CA LEU A 577 9.67 -8.48 34.96
C LEU A 577 8.78 -9.72 34.74
N PRO A 578 7.64 -9.85 35.46
CA PRO A 578 6.77 -11.02 35.39
C PRO A 578 6.08 -11.19 34.04
N HIS A 579 5.85 -10.10 33.30
CA HIS A 579 5.13 -10.09 32.02
C HIS A 579 6.06 -10.13 30.79
N LEU A 580 7.36 -10.38 30.98
CA LEU A 580 8.34 -10.36 29.89
C LEU A 580 8.10 -11.48 28.87
N THR A 581 7.74 -11.11 27.65
CA THR A 581 7.51 -12.02 26.52
C THR A 581 8.62 -11.96 25.48
N ARG A 582 9.34 -10.83 25.37
CA ARG A 582 10.38 -10.62 24.36
C ARG A 582 11.68 -10.10 24.98
N PHE A 583 12.79 -10.76 24.68
CA PHE A 583 14.12 -10.33 25.10
C PHE A 583 15.08 -10.24 23.91
N CYS A 584 15.88 -9.18 23.87
CA CYS A 584 16.98 -8.96 22.95
C CYS A 584 18.22 -8.51 23.73
N GLY A 585 19.35 -9.20 23.67
CA GLY A 585 20.54 -8.80 24.43
C GLY A 585 21.70 -9.78 24.35
N PHE A 586 22.64 -9.74 25.30
CA PHE A 586 23.75 -10.70 25.35
C PHE A 586 23.38 -12.03 26.03
N LEU A 587 24.18 -13.06 25.74
CA LEU A 587 23.96 -14.42 26.28
C LEU A 587 23.87 -14.48 27.81
N PRO A 588 24.74 -13.83 28.62
CA PRO A 588 24.67 -13.97 30.08
C PRO A 588 23.31 -13.58 30.68
N GLN A 589 22.72 -12.48 30.22
CA GLN A 589 21.43 -11.99 30.72
C GLN A 589 20.27 -12.87 30.22
N ALA A 590 20.37 -13.40 28.99
CA ALA A 590 19.41 -14.38 28.48
C ALA A 590 19.38 -15.67 29.33
N LEU A 591 20.56 -16.13 29.78
CA LEU A 591 20.67 -17.31 30.65
C LEU A 591 20.02 -17.09 32.01
N ASP A 592 20.19 -15.91 32.60
CA ASP A 592 19.54 -15.55 33.86
C ASP A 592 18.01 -15.51 33.73
N LEU A 593 17.48 -14.89 32.66
CA LEU A 593 16.04 -14.80 32.44
C LEU A 593 15.38 -16.16 32.18
N CYS A 594 16.04 -17.03 31.42
CA CYS A 594 15.55 -18.37 31.12
C CYS A 594 15.74 -19.35 32.29
N GLY A 595 16.72 -19.10 33.17
CA GLY A 595 17.06 -19.96 34.30
C GLY A 595 15.94 -20.11 35.34
N ASP A 596 15.07 -19.11 35.45
CA ASP A 596 13.99 -19.03 36.43
C ASP A 596 12.73 -19.82 36.02
N GLY A 597 12.52 -20.05 34.71
CA GLY A 597 11.41 -20.88 34.17
C GLY A 597 9.98 -20.37 34.42
N THR A 598 9.80 -19.27 35.16
CA THR A 598 8.50 -18.72 35.56
C THR A 598 7.91 -17.72 34.57
N ARG A 599 8.72 -17.19 33.64
CA ARG A 599 8.33 -16.11 32.71
C ARG A 599 7.79 -16.67 31.38
N PRO A 600 6.75 -16.06 30.79
CA PRO A 600 6.17 -16.49 29.51
C PRO A 600 6.99 -15.99 28.31
N LEU A 601 8.29 -16.33 28.25
CA LEU A 601 9.19 -15.84 27.21
C LEU A 601 8.89 -16.51 25.86
N GLU A 602 8.39 -15.74 24.89
CA GLU A 602 8.03 -16.21 23.54
C GLU A 602 9.10 -15.90 22.48
N SER A 603 9.82 -14.78 22.62
CA SER A 603 10.86 -14.35 21.68
C SER A 603 12.18 -14.09 22.38
N LEU A 604 13.23 -14.73 21.91
CA LEU A 604 14.58 -14.62 22.45
C LEU A 604 15.58 -14.28 21.33
N SER A 605 16.20 -13.11 21.42
CA SER A 605 17.26 -12.64 20.51
C SER A 605 18.55 -12.44 21.27
N ILE A 606 19.57 -13.22 20.95
CA ILE A 606 20.83 -13.28 21.70
C ILE A 606 21.98 -12.85 20.80
N SER A 607 22.82 -11.98 21.32
CA SER A 607 24.10 -11.59 20.76
C SER A 607 25.22 -12.28 21.55
N ILE A 608 26.13 -12.96 20.86
CA ILE A 608 27.28 -13.64 21.46
C ILE A 608 28.56 -12.86 21.13
N ASP A 609 29.24 -12.42 22.17
CA ASP A 609 30.52 -11.74 22.07
C ASP A 609 31.68 -12.74 22.11
N GLY A 610 32.63 -12.67 21.17
CA GLY A 610 33.83 -13.52 21.17
C GLY A 610 33.73 -14.87 20.43
N GLY A 611 32.62 -15.15 19.74
CA GLY A 611 32.38 -16.43 19.04
C GLY A 611 31.61 -17.44 19.92
N SER A 612 30.82 -18.31 19.28
CA SER A 612 30.13 -19.39 19.99
C SER A 612 31.11 -20.53 20.31
N ASN A 613 31.07 -20.99 21.57
CA ASN A 613 31.87 -22.12 22.07
C ASN A 613 30.93 -23.20 22.64
N GLU A 614 31.41 -24.42 22.84
CA GLU A 614 30.60 -25.52 23.39
C GLU A 614 29.97 -25.16 24.74
N THR A 615 30.68 -24.43 25.60
CA THR A 615 30.18 -23.95 26.90
C THR A 615 29.00 -22.99 26.76
N HIS A 616 29.05 -22.06 25.79
CA HIS A 616 27.94 -21.16 25.47
C HIS A 616 26.72 -21.96 25.01
N SER A 617 26.94 -23.00 24.19
CA SER A 617 25.87 -23.87 23.71
C SER A 617 25.24 -24.72 24.80
N ALA A 618 26.04 -25.31 25.69
CA ALA A 618 25.56 -26.14 26.81
C ALA A 618 24.73 -25.32 27.80
N ASN A 619 25.19 -24.09 28.12
CA ASN A 619 24.46 -23.19 28.99
C ASN A 619 23.12 -22.76 28.37
N LEU A 620 23.11 -22.41 27.08
CA LEU A 620 21.89 -22.04 26.37
C LEU A 620 20.89 -23.20 26.33
N ILE A 621 21.36 -24.42 26.02
CA ILE A 621 20.53 -25.64 26.01
C ILE A 621 19.91 -25.88 27.40
N SER A 622 20.71 -25.78 28.47
CA SER A 622 20.23 -25.93 29.85
C SER A 622 19.16 -24.90 30.20
N ALA A 623 19.34 -23.65 29.77
CA ALA A 623 18.41 -22.56 29.98
C ALA A 623 17.10 -22.76 29.19
N LEU A 624 17.18 -23.14 27.91
CA LEU A 624 16.02 -23.36 27.03
C LEU A 624 15.14 -24.53 27.51
N LYS A 625 15.72 -25.57 28.13
CA LYS A 625 14.94 -26.67 28.72
C LYS A 625 13.93 -26.20 29.76
N LYS A 626 14.20 -25.08 30.43
CA LYS A 626 13.32 -24.50 31.44
C LYS A 626 12.24 -23.58 30.84
N THR A 627 12.31 -23.26 29.55
CA THR A 627 11.44 -22.31 28.86
C THR A 627 10.82 -22.92 27.59
N ALA A 628 9.81 -23.76 27.76
CA ALA A 628 9.20 -24.53 26.67
C ALA A 628 8.27 -23.73 25.70
N ILE A 629 8.11 -22.42 25.91
CA ILE A 629 7.10 -21.58 25.21
C ILE A 629 7.72 -20.81 24.02
N ILE A 630 9.04 -20.83 23.85
CA ILE A 630 9.74 -20.00 22.86
C ILE A 630 9.28 -20.34 21.43
N ARG A 631 8.82 -19.31 20.71
CA ARG A 631 8.39 -19.37 19.30
C ARG A 631 9.37 -18.70 18.35
N ARG A 632 10.16 -17.72 18.82
CA ARG A 632 11.13 -16.99 18.01
C ARG A 632 12.50 -17.01 18.66
N LEU A 633 13.47 -17.61 17.99
CA LEU A 633 14.85 -17.69 18.46
C LEU A 633 15.79 -17.06 17.44
N ILE A 634 16.53 -16.04 17.86
CA ILE A 634 17.52 -15.35 17.05
C ILE A 634 18.86 -15.40 17.78
N ILE A 635 19.90 -15.88 17.12
CA ILE A 635 21.26 -15.94 17.64
C ILE A 635 22.16 -15.22 16.64
N LYS A 636 22.78 -14.13 17.09
CA LYS A 636 23.70 -13.28 16.34
C LYS A 636 25.09 -13.34 16.98
N GLU A 637 26.13 -13.34 16.18
CA GLU A 637 27.52 -13.25 16.66
C GLU A 637 28.09 -11.86 16.34
N THR A 638 28.56 -11.13 17.35
CA THR A 638 28.85 -9.69 17.24
C THR A 638 30.32 -9.34 16.96
N ARG A 639 31.26 -10.30 16.95
CA ARG A 639 32.67 -10.08 16.59
C ARG A 639 33.05 -10.68 15.24
N LEU A 640 32.85 -9.91 14.17
CA LEU A 640 33.45 -10.18 12.85
C LEU A 640 34.96 -9.88 12.79
N ARG A 641 35.57 -9.39 13.88
CA ARG A 641 36.97 -8.91 13.90
C ARG A 641 38.04 -9.98 14.17
N ARG A 642 37.67 -11.20 14.58
CA ARG A 642 38.64 -12.30 14.77
C ARG A 642 38.29 -13.43 13.82
N LEU A 643 39.29 -13.86 13.08
CA LEU A 643 39.23 -14.80 11.96
C LEU A 643 38.90 -16.27 12.35
N TYR A 644 38.17 -16.46 13.45
CA TYR A 644 37.86 -17.75 14.06
C TYR A 644 36.42 -17.75 14.56
N LEU A 645 35.45 -17.63 13.64
CA LEU A 645 34.03 -17.84 13.97
C LEU A 645 33.76 -19.33 13.78
N GLN A 646 33.60 -20.07 14.88
CA GLN A 646 33.29 -21.50 14.81
C GLN A 646 31.79 -21.77 14.60
N GLY A 647 30.90 -20.83 14.93
CA GLY A 647 29.45 -21.04 14.86
C GLY A 647 28.97 -22.15 15.82
N PHE A 648 27.66 -22.32 15.96
CA PHE A 648 27.15 -23.46 16.73
C PHE A 648 27.38 -24.77 15.98
N SER A 649 27.81 -25.81 16.71
CA SER A 649 27.94 -27.15 16.16
C SER A 649 26.57 -27.73 15.75
N SER A 650 26.59 -28.65 14.78
CA SER A 650 25.39 -29.37 14.33
C SER A 650 24.68 -30.11 15.48
N SER A 651 25.45 -30.66 16.43
CA SER A 651 24.92 -31.35 17.60
C SER A 651 24.18 -30.40 18.55
N SER A 652 24.71 -29.20 18.76
CA SER A 652 24.11 -28.17 19.61
C SER A 652 22.80 -27.68 19.01
N ILE A 653 22.74 -27.47 17.70
CA ILE A 653 21.52 -27.01 17.01
C ILE A 653 20.44 -28.07 17.01
N ASN A 654 20.78 -29.33 16.75
CA ASN A 654 19.83 -30.43 16.84
C ASN A 654 19.24 -30.55 18.26
N SER A 655 20.07 -30.32 19.28
CA SER A 655 19.62 -30.28 20.68
C SER A 655 18.67 -29.11 20.96
N ILE A 656 18.96 -27.91 20.44
CA ILE A 656 18.09 -26.73 20.56
C ILE A 656 16.74 -26.99 19.89
N ILE A 657 16.74 -27.57 18.68
CA ILE A 657 15.52 -27.89 17.92
C ILE A 657 14.66 -28.92 18.65
N ALA A 658 15.30 -29.95 19.23
CA ALA A 658 14.59 -30.98 20.00
C ALA A 658 13.87 -30.39 21.24
N ILE A 659 14.44 -29.36 21.86
CA ILE A 659 13.86 -28.67 23.02
C ILE A 659 12.76 -27.69 22.58
N CYS A 660 12.99 -26.93 21.51
CA CYS A 660 12.12 -25.86 21.06
C CYS A 660 11.24 -26.30 19.86
N ALA A 661 10.39 -27.31 20.05
CA ALA A 661 9.58 -27.89 18.97
C ALA A 661 8.52 -26.94 18.36
N ASN A 662 8.17 -25.84 19.05
CA ASN A 662 7.14 -24.88 18.65
C ASN A 662 7.68 -23.63 17.93
N LEU A 663 8.94 -23.64 17.48
CA LEU A 663 9.53 -22.50 16.78
C LEU A 663 8.80 -22.17 15.48
N THR A 664 8.46 -20.89 15.34
CA THR A 664 7.94 -20.26 14.12
C THR A 664 9.04 -19.51 13.37
N HIS A 665 10.02 -18.99 14.10
CA HIS A 665 11.12 -18.19 13.56
C HIS A 665 12.45 -18.64 14.15
N LEU A 666 13.40 -18.98 13.29
CA LEU A 666 14.76 -19.35 13.69
C LEU A 666 15.79 -18.56 12.87
N GLN A 667 16.66 -17.82 13.56
CA GLN A 667 17.87 -17.25 12.98
C GLN A 667 19.09 -17.68 13.78
N CYS A 668 20.10 -18.27 13.14
CA CYS A 668 21.34 -18.62 13.83
C CYS A 668 22.56 -18.60 12.90
N THR A 669 23.74 -18.39 13.49
CA THR A 669 25.03 -18.61 12.84
C THR A 669 25.47 -20.06 13.04
N PHE A 670 25.80 -20.75 11.95
CA PHE A 670 26.12 -22.17 11.90
C PHE A 670 27.60 -22.36 11.53
N GLY A 671 28.28 -23.25 12.25
CA GLY A 671 29.63 -23.70 11.92
C GLY A 671 29.61 -24.83 10.90
N ILE A 672 30.08 -24.60 9.67
CA ILE A 672 30.13 -25.67 8.65
C ILE A 672 31.51 -26.30 8.63
N ASP A 673 31.62 -27.49 9.22
CA ASP A 673 32.79 -28.35 9.05
C ASP A 673 32.65 -29.25 7.81
N THR A 674 31.45 -29.78 7.52
CA THR A 674 31.15 -30.65 6.35
C THR A 674 29.72 -30.48 5.83
N THR A 675 29.49 -30.80 4.55
CA THR A 675 28.19 -30.68 3.85
C THR A 675 27.16 -31.73 4.33
N THR A 676 27.63 -32.90 4.78
CA THR A 676 26.80 -33.96 5.37
C THR A 676 26.19 -33.53 6.71
N MET A 677 26.95 -32.82 7.55
CA MET A 677 26.48 -32.29 8.84
C MET A 677 25.42 -31.20 8.64
N LEU A 678 25.58 -30.34 7.63
CA LEU A 678 24.57 -29.37 7.24
C LEU A 678 23.26 -30.04 6.85
N GLN A 679 23.31 -31.08 5.99
CA GLN A 679 22.10 -31.82 5.58
C GLN A 679 21.37 -32.45 6.78
N GLN A 680 22.11 -33.01 7.74
CA GLN A 680 21.51 -33.58 8.94
C GLN A 680 20.80 -32.52 9.79
N SER A 681 21.42 -31.34 9.99
CA SER A 681 20.78 -30.26 10.73
C SER A 681 19.62 -29.63 9.97
N LEU A 682 19.68 -29.48 8.64
CA LEU A 682 18.54 -29.01 7.86
C LEU A 682 17.34 -29.97 7.93
N ARG A 683 17.58 -31.29 7.92
CA ARG A 683 16.55 -32.31 8.16
C ARG A 683 15.98 -32.24 9.58
N ALA A 684 16.80 -31.94 10.57
CA ALA A 684 16.30 -31.74 11.94
C ALA A 684 15.42 -30.48 12.01
N ILE A 685 15.83 -29.38 11.37
CA ILE A 685 15.05 -28.12 11.31
C ILE A 685 13.74 -28.33 10.55
N SER A 686 13.72 -29.13 9.47
CA SER A 686 12.49 -29.38 8.71
C SER A 686 11.43 -30.19 9.48
N ASN A 687 11.79 -30.82 10.60
CA ASN A 687 10.81 -31.43 11.49
C ASN A 687 9.98 -30.40 12.30
N LEU A 688 10.38 -29.12 12.31
CA LEU A 688 9.65 -28.04 12.98
C LEU A 688 8.40 -27.64 12.18
N ARG A 689 7.30 -28.38 12.35
CA ARG A 689 6.05 -28.20 11.58
C ARG A 689 5.48 -26.78 11.56
N ARG A 690 5.78 -25.96 12.58
CA ARG A 690 5.27 -24.57 12.72
C ARG A 690 6.24 -23.50 12.19
N LEU A 691 7.38 -23.90 11.61
CA LEU A 691 8.39 -22.96 11.12
C LEU A 691 7.90 -22.20 9.88
N GLU A 692 7.84 -20.88 10.00
CA GLU A 692 7.44 -19.95 8.95
C GLU A 692 8.65 -19.24 8.32
N HIS A 693 9.62 -18.88 9.17
CA HIS A 693 10.79 -18.10 8.77
C HIS A 693 12.10 -18.72 9.28
N LEU A 694 13.01 -19.01 8.36
CA LEU A 694 14.34 -19.54 8.66
C LEU A 694 15.42 -18.61 8.10
N LYS A 695 16.39 -18.21 8.91
CA LYS A 695 17.59 -17.49 8.45
C LYS A 695 18.86 -18.12 9.02
N LEU A 696 19.57 -18.85 8.19
CA LEU A 696 20.84 -19.47 8.56
C LEU A 696 21.99 -18.65 7.99
N MET A 697 23.02 -18.42 8.80
CA MET A 697 24.23 -17.70 8.38
C MET A 697 25.42 -18.61 8.61
N THR A 698 26.31 -18.74 7.63
CA THR A 698 27.58 -19.47 7.78
C THR A 698 28.73 -18.58 7.36
N ILE A 699 29.89 -18.81 7.96
CA ILE A 699 31.12 -18.09 7.65
C ILE A 699 32.18 -19.14 7.35
N LYS A 700 32.75 -19.12 6.15
CA LYS A 700 33.89 -19.98 5.80
C LYS A 700 35.13 -19.13 5.57
N SER A 701 36.18 -19.41 6.33
CA SER A 701 37.51 -18.87 6.09
C SER A 701 38.33 -19.89 5.31
N VAL A 702 38.93 -19.49 4.19
CA VAL A 702 39.87 -20.33 3.43
C VAL A 702 41.27 -19.80 3.67
N TYR A 703 42.04 -20.53 4.47
CA TYR A 703 43.47 -20.28 4.66
C TYR A 703 44.28 -21.24 3.78
N LYS A 704 44.93 -20.72 2.73
CA LYS A 704 46.11 -21.38 2.14
C LYS A 704 47.33 -20.66 2.69
N GLU A 705 48.29 -21.40 3.27
CA GLU A 705 49.65 -20.90 3.47
C GLU A 705 50.31 -20.73 2.09
N ILE A 706 50.07 -19.59 1.44
CA ILE A 706 50.72 -19.27 0.16
C ILE A 706 52.06 -18.57 0.49
N PRO A 707 53.22 -19.07 -0.01
CA PRO A 707 54.51 -18.41 0.14
C PRO A 707 54.45 -16.97 -0.42
N LYS A 708 55.19 -16.05 0.21
CA LYS A 708 55.15 -14.58 0.01
C LYS A 708 55.34 -14.05 -1.43
N ALA A 709 55.60 -14.89 -2.44
CA ALA A 709 55.99 -14.45 -3.78
C ALA A 709 54.86 -14.45 -4.84
N GLU A 710 53.66 -14.98 -4.55
CA GLU A 710 52.54 -15.04 -5.52
C GLU A 710 51.29 -14.34 -4.94
N TYR A 711 51.30 -13.02 -4.90
CA TYR A 711 50.13 -12.20 -4.51
C TYR A 711 49.57 -11.46 -5.73
N GLU A 712 48.93 -12.20 -6.63
CA GLU A 712 48.03 -11.69 -7.68
C GLU A 712 46.69 -12.48 -7.65
N PRO A 713 45.61 -12.09 -8.37
CA PRO A 713 44.20 -12.20 -7.95
C PRO A 713 43.57 -13.61 -8.05
N PHE A 714 44.34 -14.66 -7.81
CA PHE A 714 43.91 -16.06 -7.88
C PHE A 714 42.82 -16.44 -6.86
N GLY A 715 42.78 -15.77 -5.70
CA GLY A 715 41.89 -16.14 -4.59
C GLY A 715 40.39 -15.87 -4.79
N ALA A 716 40.03 -14.80 -5.50
CA ALA A 716 38.62 -14.43 -5.66
C ALA A 716 37.87 -15.40 -6.60
N LYS A 717 38.54 -15.90 -7.64
CA LYS A 717 37.96 -16.87 -8.59
C LYS A 717 37.75 -18.24 -7.94
N GLU A 718 38.72 -18.72 -7.16
CA GLU A 718 38.59 -19.94 -6.36
C GLU A 718 37.46 -19.81 -5.32
N MET A 719 37.37 -18.68 -4.61
CA MET A 719 36.32 -18.44 -3.62
C MET A 719 34.92 -18.30 -4.25
N ARG A 720 34.79 -17.61 -5.40
CA ARG A 720 33.52 -17.57 -6.15
C ARG A 720 33.12 -18.96 -6.66
N THR A 721 34.07 -19.75 -7.15
CA THR A 721 33.82 -21.13 -7.59
C THR A 721 33.40 -22.02 -6.41
N PHE A 722 34.07 -21.86 -5.26
CA PHE A 722 33.71 -22.53 -4.02
C PHE A 722 32.32 -22.13 -3.52
N ILE A 723 31.99 -20.84 -3.51
CA ILE A 723 30.66 -20.33 -3.15
C ILE A 723 29.59 -20.85 -4.12
N LYS A 724 29.89 -20.96 -5.41
CA LYS A 724 28.99 -21.55 -6.41
C LYS A 724 28.75 -23.05 -6.17
N LEU A 725 29.81 -23.83 -5.98
CA LEU A 725 29.73 -25.28 -5.71
C LEU A 725 29.01 -25.57 -4.38
N THR A 726 29.44 -24.92 -3.31
CA THR A 726 28.83 -25.08 -1.97
C THR A 726 27.41 -24.54 -1.96
N GLY A 727 27.17 -23.42 -2.64
CA GLY A 727 25.84 -22.85 -2.85
C GLY A 727 24.90 -23.85 -3.50
N HIS A 728 25.33 -24.53 -4.57
CA HIS A 728 24.53 -25.56 -5.23
C HIS A 728 24.19 -26.74 -4.31
N GLU A 729 25.16 -27.24 -3.54
CA GLU A 729 24.92 -28.33 -2.58
C GLU A 729 23.99 -27.90 -1.43
N ILE A 730 24.15 -26.68 -0.91
CA ILE A 730 23.25 -26.09 0.09
C ILE A 730 21.84 -25.96 -0.48
N MET A 731 21.71 -25.50 -1.72
CA MET A 731 20.44 -25.33 -2.40
C MET A 731 19.70 -26.65 -2.55
N LEU A 732 20.39 -27.71 -2.98
CA LEU A 732 19.82 -29.06 -3.04
C LEU A 732 19.40 -29.53 -1.65
N ALA A 733 20.26 -29.37 -0.64
CA ALA A 733 19.95 -29.75 0.73
C ALA A 733 18.73 -28.99 1.30
N MET A 734 18.59 -27.69 1.01
CA MET A 734 17.42 -26.90 1.43
C MET A 734 16.15 -27.32 0.70
N ARG A 735 16.24 -27.60 -0.61
CA ARG A 735 15.10 -28.10 -1.39
C ARG A 735 14.65 -29.46 -0.89
N ASP A 736 15.58 -30.38 -0.63
CA ASP A 736 15.28 -31.72 -0.14
C ASP A 736 14.68 -31.68 1.27
N ALA A 737 15.18 -30.78 2.14
CA ALA A 737 14.69 -30.65 3.51
C ALA A 737 13.32 -29.94 3.59
N PHE A 738 13.11 -28.87 2.81
CA PHE A 738 11.95 -27.99 2.97
C PHE A 738 10.96 -27.98 1.79
N GLY A 739 11.23 -28.73 0.72
CA GLY A 739 10.40 -28.73 -0.49
C GLY A 739 8.95 -29.17 -0.24
N ALA A 740 8.71 -29.99 0.77
CA ALA A 740 7.38 -30.43 1.21
C ALA A 740 6.87 -29.71 2.47
N HIS A 741 7.54 -28.66 2.96
CA HIS A 741 7.21 -28.00 4.21
C HIS A 741 6.05 -27.01 4.04
N GLU A 742 4.84 -27.43 4.40
CA GLU A 742 3.60 -26.68 4.12
C GLU A 742 3.57 -25.27 4.71
N ASN A 743 4.17 -25.04 5.88
CA ASN A 743 4.08 -23.76 6.61
C ASN A 743 5.24 -22.79 6.34
N LEU A 744 6.29 -23.21 5.62
CA LEU A 744 7.48 -22.37 5.43
C LEU A 744 7.17 -21.28 4.40
N GLN A 745 7.28 -20.00 4.81
CA GLN A 745 7.09 -18.86 3.92
C GLN A 745 8.42 -18.44 3.29
N THR A 746 9.48 -18.35 4.10
CA THR A 746 10.81 -17.92 3.66
C THR A 746 11.91 -18.69 4.38
N ALA A 747 12.87 -19.23 3.63
CA ALA A 747 14.16 -19.65 4.16
C ALA A 747 15.28 -18.90 3.46
N LEU A 748 16.17 -18.28 4.23
CA LEU A 748 17.34 -17.55 3.74
C LEU A 748 18.59 -18.21 4.31
N PHE A 749 19.52 -18.55 3.43
CA PHE A 749 20.85 -19.01 3.79
C PHE A 749 21.88 -18.00 3.30
N VAL A 750 22.75 -17.55 4.19
CA VAL A 750 23.76 -16.52 3.89
C VAL A 750 25.14 -17.10 4.13
N VAL A 751 25.98 -17.11 3.10
CA VAL A 751 27.39 -17.53 3.18
C VAL A 751 28.27 -16.30 3.15
N TYR A 752 29.15 -16.17 4.14
CA TYR A 752 30.23 -15.18 4.15
C TYR A 752 31.57 -15.86 3.89
N GLY A 753 32.31 -15.38 2.88
CA GLY A 753 33.67 -15.80 2.57
C GLY A 753 34.69 -14.70 2.89
N TRP A 754 35.68 -14.99 3.73
CA TRP A 754 36.78 -14.07 4.04
C TRP A 754 38.10 -14.51 3.37
N PHE A 755 38.91 -13.54 2.95
CA PHE A 755 40.25 -13.76 2.38
C PHE A 755 41.27 -12.88 3.15
N GLY A 756 42.30 -13.47 3.75
CA GLY A 756 43.39 -12.66 4.32
C GLY A 756 44.35 -13.39 5.26
N THR A 757 45.62 -13.00 5.20
CA THR A 757 46.65 -13.27 6.22
C THR A 757 46.41 -12.38 7.47
N PRO A 758 46.98 -12.72 8.64
CA PRO A 758 46.82 -11.93 9.86
C PRO A 758 47.64 -10.63 9.78
N MET A 759 47.17 -9.64 9.02
CA MET A 759 47.74 -8.29 9.00
C MET A 759 46.62 -7.25 9.20
N PRO A 760 46.78 -6.27 10.11
CA PRO A 760 45.68 -5.41 10.57
C PRO A 760 45.15 -4.36 9.56
N TRP A 761 45.74 -4.25 8.35
CA TRP A 761 45.62 -3.04 7.53
C TRP A 761 45.08 -3.23 6.11
N PHE A 762 44.76 -4.47 5.69
CA PHE A 762 44.12 -4.74 4.39
C PHE A 762 42.82 -5.52 4.61
N HIS A 763 41.67 -4.86 4.43
CA HIS A 763 40.35 -5.49 4.52
C HIS A 763 39.61 -5.30 3.20
N ARG A 764 39.66 -6.31 2.32
CA ARG A 764 38.61 -6.45 1.30
C ARG A 764 37.33 -6.93 2.00
N PRO A 765 36.13 -6.46 1.59
CA PRO A 765 34.88 -6.92 2.18
C PRO A 765 34.74 -8.44 1.95
N PRO A 766 34.12 -9.17 2.91
CA PRO A 766 33.83 -10.58 2.70
C PRO A 766 32.88 -10.74 1.52
N ILE A 767 33.14 -11.74 0.68
CA ILE A 767 32.21 -12.12 -0.39
C ILE A 767 30.97 -12.69 0.28
N GLN A 768 29.82 -12.05 0.08
CA GLN A 768 28.54 -12.51 0.62
C GLN A 768 27.73 -13.16 -0.50
N ALA A 769 27.25 -14.38 -0.27
CA ALA A 769 26.25 -15.01 -1.13
C ALA A 769 24.98 -15.27 -0.33
N ARG A 770 23.83 -14.95 -0.93
CA ARG A 770 22.51 -15.17 -0.36
C ARG A 770 21.76 -16.19 -1.20
N PHE A 771 21.15 -17.15 -0.52
CA PHE A 771 20.36 -18.21 -1.12
C PHE A 771 18.98 -18.20 -0.45
N ALA A 772 17.93 -17.91 -1.21
CA ALA A 772 16.58 -17.77 -0.67
C ALA A 772 15.61 -18.79 -1.30
N LEU A 773 14.78 -19.41 -0.46
CA LEU A 773 13.63 -20.22 -0.85
C LEU A 773 12.36 -19.50 -0.39
N ARG A 774 11.44 -19.18 -1.31
CA ARG A 774 10.19 -18.48 -0.99
C ARG A 774 8.99 -19.19 -1.61
N LYS A 775 7.95 -19.43 -0.80
CA LYS A 775 6.73 -20.13 -1.24
C LYS A 775 6.07 -19.36 -2.40
N GLY A 776 5.84 -20.04 -3.54
CA GLY A 776 5.19 -19.48 -4.73
C GLY A 776 6.11 -18.81 -5.77
N ARG A 777 7.41 -18.65 -5.49
CA ARG A 777 8.44 -18.34 -6.50
C ARG A 777 9.52 -19.41 -6.41
N ASN A 778 9.52 -20.37 -7.33
CA ASN A 778 10.67 -21.25 -7.54
C ASN A 778 11.78 -20.48 -8.31
N GLN A 779 12.09 -19.26 -7.90
CA GLN A 779 13.12 -18.43 -8.52
C GLN A 779 14.15 -18.05 -7.45
N PHE A 780 15.41 -18.35 -7.77
CA PHE A 780 16.55 -18.25 -6.89
C PHE A 780 17.33 -16.99 -7.24
N HIS A 781 17.58 -16.13 -6.25
CA HIS A 781 18.35 -14.91 -6.46
C HIS A 781 19.68 -15.02 -5.73
N ILE A 782 20.78 -15.04 -6.48
CA ILE A 782 22.13 -14.83 -5.93
C ILE A 782 22.41 -13.33 -6.03
N GLU A 783 22.40 -12.62 -4.91
CA GLU A 783 22.97 -11.27 -4.83
C GLU A 783 24.45 -11.40 -4.47
N ASP A 784 25.35 -11.14 -5.42
CA ASP A 784 26.75 -10.80 -5.14
C ASP A 784 26.79 -9.28 -4.93
N GLN A 785 27.24 -8.80 -3.77
CA GLN A 785 27.25 -7.36 -3.47
C GLN A 785 28.20 -6.53 -4.35
N ASN A 786 28.95 -7.20 -5.24
CA ASN A 786 29.84 -6.56 -6.20
C ASN A 786 29.40 -6.68 -7.67
N ASP A 787 28.35 -7.42 -8.02
CA ASP A 787 27.81 -7.47 -9.39
C ASP A 787 26.34 -7.93 -9.35
N SER A 788 25.42 -7.04 -9.71
CA SER A 788 24.01 -7.37 -9.98
C SER A 788 23.90 -8.11 -11.31
N THR A 789 24.07 -9.44 -11.27
CA THR A 789 23.75 -10.31 -12.40
C THR A 789 22.76 -11.39 -11.96
N GLU A 790 21.61 -11.42 -12.62
CA GLU A 790 20.59 -12.45 -12.51
C GLU A 790 21.13 -13.71 -13.22
N TRP A 791 21.39 -14.80 -12.48
CA TRP A 791 21.90 -16.04 -13.08
C TRP A 791 20.74 -17.00 -13.34
N ASP A 792 20.26 -17.01 -14.58
CA ASP A 792 19.31 -18.00 -15.08
C ASP A 792 20.02 -19.35 -15.28
N PHE A 793 19.68 -20.35 -14.46
CA PHE A 793 20.27 -21.69 -14.55
C PHE A 793 19.54 -22.54 -15.60
N GLY A 794 19.82 -22.29 -16.88
CA GLY A 794 19.42 -23.11 -18.02
C GLY A 794 20.62 -23.67 -18.78
N ASN A 795 20.69 -25.00 -18.87
CA ASN A 795 21.53 -25.82 -19.78
C ASN A 795 23.05 -25.63 -19.78
N ILE A 796 23.74 -26.59 -19.13
CA ILE A 796 25.16 -26.85 -19.30
C ILE A 796 25.38 -27.56 -20.65
N THR A 797 26.00 -26.88 -21.61
CA THR A 797 26.85 -27.51 -22.63
C THR A 797 28.05 -26.60 -22.94
N PRO A 798 29.28 -27.11 -23.03
CA PRO A 798 30.47 -26.29 -23.19
C PRO A 798 30.72 -25.96 -24.67
N ARG A 799 30.90 -24.68 -25.00
CA ARG A 799 31.56 -24.26 -26.26
C ARG A 799 32.56 -23.13 -26.00
N THR A 800 33.83 -23.54 -26.16
CA THR A 800 35.03 -22.87 -26.65
C THR A 800 35.04 -21.36 -26.92
N ALA A 801 36.12 -20.74 -26.44
CA ALA A 801 36.54 -19.35 -26.59
C ALA A 801 36.88 -18.94 -28.04
N THR A 802 36.68 -17.65 -28.35
CA THR A 802 37.56 -16.78 -29.14
C THR A 802 37.28 -15.30 -28.82
N ASP A 803 38.35 -14.50 -28.85
CA ASP A 803 38.47 -13.06 -28.57
C ASP A 803 37.48 -12.13 -29.30
N ASP A 804 37.12 -11.00 -28.68
CA ASP A 804 37.52 -9.67 -29.20
C ASP A 804 37.25 -8.52 -28.20
N ASP A 805 38.18 -7.57 -28.19
CA ASP A 805 38.26 -6.37 -27.36
C ASP A 805 37.37 -5.20 -27.87
N THR A 806 37.18 -4.22 -26.98
CA THR A 806 36.75 -2.81 -27.21
C THR A 806 35.24 -2.45 -27.18
N ARG A 807 34.79 -1.81 -26.08
CA ARG A 807 34.37 -0.38 -26.05
C ARG A 807 33.91 0.09 -24.67
N PHE A 808 34.47 1.24 -24.30
CA PHE A 808 34.15 2.11 -23.17
C PHE A 808 32.89 2.95 -23.45
N MET A 809 32.24 3.40 -22.36
CA MET A 809 31.32 4.55 -22.19
C MET A 809 29.80 4.29 -22.18
N ALA A 810 29.24 4.67 -21.03
CA ALA A 810 27.89 5.19 -20.76
C ALA A 810 26.69 4.23 -20.83
N GLU A 811 26.15 3.88 -19.66
CA GLU A 811 24.75 3.48 -19.49
C GLU A 811 24.22 3.96 -18.12
N GLU A 812 23.78 5.22 -18.11
CA GLU A 812 22.66 5.68 -17.28
C GLU A 812 21.38 5.32 -18.03
N SER A 813 20.67 4.24 -17.70
CA SER A 813 19.39 3.95 -18.39
C SER A 813 18.33 3.14 -17.64
N ASP A 814 18.29 3.13 -16.30
CA ASP A 814 17.19 2.44 -15.58
C ASP A 814 16.01 3.36 -15.20
N THR A 815 16.06 4.65 -15.54
CA THR A 815 14.98 5.61 -15.27
C THR A 815 14.16 6.01 -16.52
N PHE A 816 14.54 5.55 -17.71
CA PHE A 816 13.87 5.95 -18.96
C PHE A 816 12.77 4.99 -19.45
N ASP A 817 12.79 3.72 -19.05
CA ASP A 817 11.83 2.72 -19.54
C ASP A 817 10.42 2.86 -18.96
N VAL A 818 10.26 3.56 -17.82
CA VAL A 818 8.93 3.83 -17.25
C VAL A 818 8.21 4.95 -18.02
N LEU A 819 8.94 5.86 -18.68
CA LEU A 819 8.38 7.03 -19.38
C LEU A 819 7.97 6.73 -20.83
N GLN A 820 8.48 5.67 -21.46
CA GLN A 820 8.05 5.27 -22.81
C GLN A 820 6.78 4.42 -22.84
N SER A 821 6.41 3.74 -21.75
CA SER A 821 5.15 2.96 -21.71
C SER A 821 3.88 3.82 -21.49
N VAL A 822 4.03 5.14 -21.31
CA VAL A 822 2.96 6.11 -20.99
C VAL A 822 2.65 7.07 -22.17
N ARG A 823 3.29 6.91 -23.33
CA ARG A 823 2.80 7.48 -24.61
C ARG A 823 2.07 6.40 -25.39
#